data_AF-A0A2K6TLP5-F1
#
_entry.id   AF-A0A2K6TLP5-F1
#
_cell.length_a   1.000
_cell.length_b   1.000
_cell.length_c   1.000
_cell.angle_alpha   90.00
_cell.angle_beta   90.00
_cell.angle_gamma   90.00
#
_symmetry.space_group_name_H-M   'P 1'
#
loop_
_entity.id
_entity.type
_entity.pdbx_description
1 polymer ?
#
loop_
_entity_poly.entity_id
_entity_poly.type
_entity_poly.pdbx_seq_one_letter_code
_entity_poly.pdbx_strand_id
1 'polypeptide(L)'
;MVPPGKKPAGEASNSNKKCKRYFNEHWKEEFTWLDFDYERKLMFCLECRQALVRNKHGKAENAFTVGTDNFQRHALLRHVTSGAHRQALAVNQGQPPFEGQSEGRGAYPSLATTPTSRGVKVVVDPAKVAVLTTVYCMAKEDVPVDRCSALLELQRFNLCQALLGTEHGDYYSPKRVRDMQVAIASVLHTEACQRLKASPYVGLVLDETRDWPESHSLALFATSVSPCDGQPTTTFLGSVELQEGEGTAGQLLDILQAFGVSASKLAWLSSSLPSGRLRSVGPQLRATCPLMAELHCLPGRTDPEPPAYLGQYESILDALFRLHGGPSSHSVPELRAALDLAAIDLAGPRPVPWASLLPVVEAVAEAWPGLVPTLEAAALASPVAGSLALALRQFTFVAFTHLLLDALPSVQKLSLVMQAEEPDLALLQPLVMAAAASLQAQRGAGGARLQSFLQELASSDPDTSSGRCTYRGVELLGYSEAAVRGLEQLRGSFLDSMRKGLQDSYPGPSLDAVAAFAAIFDPRRYPQAPEELGAHGEGALRLLLRGFAPAVVRQRALGDFALFKRVVFSLGRLGPRALCTQLACAHSELHELFPDFAALAALALALPAGAGLLDKVGRSRELRWWGQSGAGEGRGGHVVKIAVDGPPLREFDFGLAVEFLESGWGEGFLASHLT
;
A
#
# COMPACT_ATOMS: atom_id res chain seq x y z
N MET A 1 41.87 23.11 29.67
CA MET A 1 41.74 23.16 31.15
C MET A 1 40.56 22.28 31.53
N VAL A 2 40.80 21.28 32.37
CA VAL A 2 39.81 20.36 32.96
C VAL A 2 39.81 20.62 34.48
N PRO A 3 38.96 19.95 35.27
CA PRO A 3 37.65 20.31 35.83
C PRO A 3 37.75 20.69 37.33
N PRO A 4 36.65 20.96 38.06
CA PRO A 4 36.02 19.94 38.95
C PRO A 4 34.49 20.16 39.07
N GLY A 5 33.62 19.28 39.61
CA GLY A 5 33.74 18.35 40.72
C GLY A 5 32.88 18.82 41.90
N LYS A 6 31.75 18.11 42.11
CA LYS A 6 31.00 17.81 43.36
C LYS A 6 30.61 18.92 44.38
N LYS A 7 29.35 18.77 44.83
CA LYS A 7 28.57 19.42 45.92
C LYS A 7 29.32 19.58 47.27
N PRO A 8 28.76 20.37 48.20
CA PRO A 8 27.96 19.77 49.30
C PRO A 8 26.61 20.52 49.49
N ALA A 9 25.44 19.89 49.72
CA ALA A 9 25.00 19.14 50.91
C ALA A 9 25.34 19.91 52.19
N GLY A 10 24.48 20.74 52.78
CA GLY A 10 23.11 20.52 53.18
C GLY A 10 23.00 21.15 54.56
N GLU A 11 21.91 21.88 54.84
CA GLU A 11 21.22 21.92 56.13
C GLU A 11 20.18 23.03 56.10
N ALA A 12 19.02 22.67 56.63
CA ALA A 12 17.76 23.36 56.52
C ALA A 12 17.70 24.60 57.43
N SER A 13 16.89 25.59 57.06
CA SER A 13 15.79 26.08 57.92
C SER A 13 15.12 27.30 57.29
N ASN A 14 13.84 27.11 56.94
CA ASN A 14 12.74 28.06 57.03
C ASN A 14 13.04 29.57 56.88
N SER A 15 12.61 30.13 55.75
CA SER A 15 11.91 31.41 55.82
C SER A 15 10.61 31.37 55.02
N ASN A 16 9.50 31.41 55.76
CA ASN A 16 8.15 31.66 55.30
C ASN A 16 8.04 33.07 54.67
N LYS A 17 8.60 33.24 53.46
CA LYS A 17 8.25 34.34 52.57
C LYS A 17 7.47 33.72 51.42
N LYS A 18 6.13 33.78 51.48
CA LYS A 18 5.29 33.53 50.29
C LYS A 18 5.78 34.47 49.20
N CYS A 19 6.60 33.96 48.29
CA CYS A 19 7.03 34.68 47.11
C CYS A 19 5.74 35.08 46.38
N LYS A 20 5.42 36.39 46.33
CA LYS A 20 4.25 36.89 45.60
C LYS A 20 4.45 36.48 44.14
N ARG A 21 3.67 35.49 43.70
CA ARG A 21 3.65 35.07 42.31
C ARG A 21 2.85 36.09 41.53
N TYR A 22 3.27 36.38 40.31
CA TYR A 22 2.54 37.23 39.38
C TYR A 22 1.88 36.35 38.33
N PHE A 23 0.77 36.83 37.75
CA PHE A 23 0.14 36.17 36.62
C PHE A 23 1.09 36.14 35.41
N ASN A 24 1.18 35.00 34.73
CA ASN A 24 2.01 34.85 33.53
C ASN A 24 1.12 34.96 32.29
N GLU A 25 1.32 35.99 31.48
CA GLU A 25 0.51 36.24 30.28
C GLU A 25 0.54 35.09 29.26
N HIS A 26 1.66 34.35 29.15
CA HIS A 26 1.74 33.19 28.27
C HIS A 26 0.75 32.07 28.63
N TRP A 27 0.18 32.08 29.84
CA TRP A 27 -0.87 31.12 30.18
C TRP A 27 -2.17 31.35 29.41
N LYS A 28 -2.43 32.54 28.84
CA LYS A 28 -3.59 32.76 27.98
C LYS A 28 -3.45 32.07 26.62
N GLU A 29 -2.21 31.90 26.14
CA GLU A 29 -1.92 31.15 24.91
C GLU A 29 -2.10 29.65 25.13
N GLU A 30 -1.70 29.14 26.30
CA GLU A 30 -1.79 27.72 26.65
C GLU A 30 -3.18 27.30 27.14
N PHE A 31 -3.87 28.17 27.88
CA PHE A 31 -5.20 27.94 28.43
C PHE A 31 -6.15 28.98 27.85
N THR A 32 -6.70 28.69 26.67
CA THR A 32 -7.57 29.62 25.92
C THR A 32 -8.87 30.01 26.65
N TRP A 33 -9.25 29.26 27.68
CA TRP A 33 -10.39 29.54 28.58
C TRP A 33 -10.03 30.45 29.77
N LEU A 34 -8.76 30.78 29.98
CA LEU A 34 -8.26 31.54 31.12
C LEU A 34 -8.23 33.03 30.80
N ASP A 35 -8.77 33.85 31.70
CA ASP A 35 -8.73 35.29 31.59
C ASP A 35 -8.32 35.93 32.93
N PHE A 36 -7.80 37.16 32.88
CA PHE A 36 -7.19 37.86 34.01
C PHE A 36 -7.67 39.30 34.11
N ASP A 37 -8.21 39.67 35.26
CA ASP A 37 -8.64 41.02 35.58
C ASP A 37 -7.48 41.77 36.23
N TYR A 38 -6.94 42.76 35.50
CA TYR A 38 -5.78 43.55 35.94
C TYR A 38 -6.10 44.51 37.08
N GLU A 39 -7.35 44.98 37.20
CA GLU A 39 -7.77 45.89 38.27
C GLU A 39 -7.89 45.12 39.59
N ARG A 40 -8.52 43.95 39.53
CA ARG A 40 -8.77 43.10 40.71
C ARG A 40 -7.62 42.14 41.02
N LYS A 41 -6.69 41.95 40.08
CA LYS A 41 -5.57 41.00 40.13
C LYS A 41 -6.01 39.57 40.41
N LEU A 42 -7.03 39.11 39.69
CA LEU A 42 -7.59 37.75 39.82
C LEU A 42 -7.69 37.11 38.43
N MET A 43 -7.41 35.80 38.36
CA MET A 43 -7.68 35.00 37.16
C MET A 43 -8.97 34.20 37.29
N PHE A 44 -9.66 33.99 36.18
CA PHE A 44 -10.94 33.29 36.10
C PHE A 44 -11.01 32.42 34.85
N CYS A 45 -11.91 31.43 34.91
CA CYS A 45 -12.21 30.57 33.78
C CYS A 45 -13.47 31.08 33.09
N LEU A 46 -13.36 31.49 31.82
CA LEU A 46 -14.45 32.02 31.02
C LEU A 46 -15.61 31.03 30.91
N GLU A 47 -15.29 29.77 30.66
CA GLU A 47 -16.26 28.67 30.53
C GLU A 47 -17.05 28.45 31.82
N CYS A 48 -16.36 28.38 32.95
CA CYS A 48 -17.02 28.23 34.25
C CYS A 48 -17.85 29.46 34.62
N ARG A 49 -17.36 30.67 34.31
CA ARG A 49 -18.05 31.92 34.61
C ARG A 49 -19.33 32.07 33.79
N GLN A 50 -19.31 31.58 32.55
CA GLN A 50 -20.47 31.57 31.66
C GLN A 50 -21.54 30.57 32.10
N ALA A 51 -21.13 29.38 32.54
CA ALA A 51 -22.07 28.31 32.89
C ALA A 51 -22.71 28.42 34.29
N LEU A 52 -22.13 29.21 35.22
CA LEU A 52 -22.59 29.42 36.61
C LEU A 52 -23.05 28.14 37.35
N VAL A 53 -22.38 27.01 37.09
CA VAL A 53 -22.83 25.69 37.56
C VAL A 53 -22.70 25.57 39.09
N ARG A 54 -23.78 25.15 39.75
CA ARG A 54 -23.82 24.84 41.20
C ARG A 54 -23.03 23.56 41.48
N ASN A 55 -22.12 23.61 42.45
CA ASN A 55 -21.42 22.42 42.92
C ASN A 55 -22.36 21.47 43.68
N LYS A 56 -21.89 20.25 43.97
CA LYS A 56 -22.58 19.20 44.77
C LYS A 56 -23.03 19.60 46.19
N HIS A 57 -22.68 20.80 46.65
CA HIS A 57 -23.15 21.40 47.90
C HIS A 57 -24.08 22.61 47.68
N GLY A 58 -24.60 22.80 46.46
CA GLY A 58 -25.57 23.84 46.11
C GLY A 58 -24.99 25.25 45.97
N LYS A 59 -23.66 25.44 46.03
CA LYS A 59 -23.02 26.76 45.86
C LYS A 59 -22.49 26.93 44.43
N ALA A 60 -22.84 28.04 43.77
CA ALA A 60 -22.43 28.38 42.39
C ALA A 60 -21.00 28.94 42.28
N GLU A 61 -20.28 29.00 43.38
CA GLU A 61 -18.99 29.69 43.48
C GLU A 61 -17.86 28.67 43.54
N ASN A 62 -17.18 28.46 42.42
CA ASN A 62 -15.86 27.85 42.39
C ASN A 62 -14.80 28.98 42.39
N ALA A 63 -13.58 28.71 42.84
CA ALA A 63 -12.55 29.75 42.93
C ALA A 63 -12.21 30.42 41.59
N PHE A 64 -12.50 29.75 40.47
CA PHE A 64 -12.29 30.26 39.11
C PHE A 64 -13.53 30.96 38.52
N THR A 65 -14.70 30.93 39.18
CA THR A 65 -15.89 31.72 38.80
C THR A 65 -15.91 33.05 39.52
N VAL A 66 -15.50 33.09 40.79
CA VAL A 66 -15.40 34.33 41.59
C VAL A 66 -14.06 35.06 41.35
N GLY A 67 -13.04 34.32 40.90
CA GLY A 67 -11.68 34.80 40.65
C GLY A 67 -10.69 34.35 41.73
N THR A 68 -9.50 33.94 41.32
CA THR A 68 -8.44 33.44 42.22
C THR A 68 -7.12 34.18 42.00
N ASP A 69 -6.37 34.40 43.09
CA ASP A 69 -5.01 34.94 43.12
C ASP A 69 -3.93 33.84 43.15
N ASN A 70 -4.34 32.57 43.03
CA ASN A 70 -3.44 31.42 43.10
C ASN A 70 -2.72 31.19 41.77
N PHE A 71 -1.74 32.05 41.45
CA PHE A 71 -0.95 31.98 40.22
C PHE A 71 0.08 30.84 40.25
N GLN A 72 -0.43 29.62 40.22
CA GLN A 72 0.34 28.40 40.09
C GLN A 72 -0.20 27.61 38.91
N ARG A 73 0.68 27.23 37.98
CA ARG A 73 0.32 26.40 36.83
C ARG A 73 -0.42 25.11 37.24
N HIS A 74 0.00 24.48 38.35
CA HIS A 74 -0.69 23.30 38.88
C HIS A 74 -2.15 23.56 39.30
N ALA A 75 -2.49 24.78 39.72
CA ALA A 75 -3.87 25.16 40.00
C ALA A 75 -4.73 25.20 38.73
N LEU A 76 -4.17 25.67 37.61
CA LEU A 76 -4.82 25.66 36.29
C LEU A 76 -5.03 24.23 35.78
N LEU A 77 -4.00 23.38 35.88
CA LEU A 77 -4.08 21.96 35.48
C LEU A 77 -5.07 21.16 36.33
N ARG A 78 -5.14 21.43 37.64
CA ARG A 78 -6.18 20.85 38.51
C ARG A 78 -7.57 21.39 38.21
N HIS A 79 -7.69 22.64 37.80
CA HIS A 79 -8.97 23.24 37.46
C HIS A 79 -9.56 22.64 36.17
N VAL A 80 -8.78 22.57 35.09
CA VAL A 80 -9.27 22.06 33.79
C VAL A 80 -9.70 20.59 33.88
N THR A 81 -9.07 19.83 34.76
CA THR A 81 -9.42 18.42 35.01
C THR A 81 -10.55 18.23 36.03
N SER A 82 -10.98 19.30 36.70
CA SER A 82 -12.02 19.24 37.73
C SER A 82 -13.39 18.89 37.15
N GLY A 83 -14.19 18.12 37.89
CA GLY A 83 -15.55 17.77 37.48
C GLY A 83 -16.46 18.98 37.30
N ALA A 84 -16.23 20.06 38.07
CA ALA A 84 -16.98 21.31 37.94
C ALA A 84 -16.71 22.02 36.60
N HIS A 85 -15.46 22.01 36.12
CA HIS A 85 -15.11 22.59 34.82
C HIS A 85 -15.72 21.79 33.66
N ARG A 86 -15.69 20.45 33.73
CA ARG A 86 -16.35 19.60 32.74
C ARG A 86 -17.86 19.80 32.67
N GLN A 87 -18.51 20.00 33.82
CA GLN A 87 -19.94 20.27 33.88
C GLN A 87 -20.28 21.65 33.28
N ALA A 88 -19.42 22.66 33.49
CA ALA A 88 -19.58 23.97 32.86
C ALA A 88 -19.48 23.89 31.33
N LEU A 89 -18.51 23.14 30.81
CA LEU A 89 -18.37 22.91 29.36
C LEU A 89 -19.61 22.21 28.78
N ALA A 90 -20.16 21.20 29.47
CA ALA A 90 -21.35 20.49 29.02
C ALA A 90 -22.60 21.40 28.95
N VAL A 91 -22.74 22.33 29.91
CA VAL A 91 -23.82 23.33 29.93
C VAL A 91 -23.65 24.33 28.79
N ASN A 92 -22.44 24.84 28.56
CA ASN A 92 -22.16 25.77 27.45
C ASN A 92 -22.30 25.12 26.06
N GLN A 93 -22.13 23.80 25.97
CA GLN A 93 -22.26 23.02 24.73
C GLN A 93 -23.70 22.53 24.44
N GLY A 94 -24.69 22.91 25.25
CA GLY A 94 -26.11 22.72 24.92
C GLY A 94 -26.65 21.29 25.04
N GLN A 95 -26.04 20.41 25.84
CA GLN A 95 -26.68 19.13 26.19
C GLN A 95 -27.62 19.32 27.40
N PRO A 96 -28.90 18.92 27.33
CA PRO A 96 -29.81 19.10 28.44
C PRO A 96 -29.37 18.19 29.61
N PRO A 97 -29.42 18.68 30.87
CA PRO A 97 -29.29 17.82 32.03
C PRO A 97 -30.55 16.95 32.15
N PHE A 98 -30.33 15.67 32.37
CA PHE A 98 -31.34 14.65 32.62
C PHE A 98 -32.06 14.94 33.95
N GLU A 99 -33.31 15.39 33.91
CA GLU A 99 -34.26 15.34 35.03
C GLU A 99 -35.50 14.53 34.61
N GLY A 100 -35.95 13.65 35.52
CA GLY A 100 -36.88 12.57 35.22
C GLY A 100 -38.38 12.91 35.29
N GLN A 101 -39.13 12.07 34.56
CA GLN A 101 -40.51 11.60 34.75
C GLN A 101 -41.67 12.62 34.83
N SER A 102 -42.57 12.59 33.83
CA SER A 102 -43.95 12.08 34.02
C SER A 102 -44.74 11.98 32.69
N GLU A 103 -45.25 10.76 32.42
CA GLU A 103 -46.58 10.40 31.89
C GLU A 103 -47.12 10.92 30.52
N GLY A 104 -47.39 9.96 29.61
CA GLY A 104 -48.77 9.74 29.11
C GLY A 104 -49.09 9.91 27.61
N ARG A 105 -49.22 8.78 26.89
CA ARG A 105 -50.23 8.44 25.83
C ARG A 105 -50.23 9.27 24.51
N GLY A 106 -50.24 8.75 23.29
CA GLY A 106 -50.31 7.41 22.67
C GLY A 106 -50.54 7.53 21.13
N ALA A 107 -50.48 6.38 20.43
CA ALA A 107 -50.91 6.06 19.05
C ALA A 107 -49.86 6.00 17.89
N TYR A 108 -49.58 4.76 17.44
CA TYR A 108 -48.91 4.29 16.19
C TYR A 108 -49.93 4.19 15.01
N PRO A 109 -49.61 3.80 13.72
CA PRO A 109 -48.41 3.16 13.11
C PRO A 109 -47.99 3.76 11.72
N SER A 110 -47.03 3.32 10.91
CA SER A 110 -45.80 2.48 10.90
C SER A 110 -45.19 2.61 9.50
N LEU A 111 -43.86 2.67 9.33
CA LEU A 111 -43.16 2.01 8.22
C LEU A 111 -41.67 1.77 8.54
N ALA A 112 -41.39 0.52 8.90
CA ALA A 112 -40.17 -0.29 8.84
C ALA A 112 -38.78 0.40 8.92
N THR A 113 -38.16 0.30 10.10
CA THR A 113 -36.70 0.29 10.28
C THR A 113 -36.32 -0.99 11.02
N THR A 114 -35.29 -1.67 10.53
CA THR A 114 -34.62 -2.83 11.13
C THR A 114 -34.00 -2.47 12.50
N PRO A 115 -33.77 -3.45 13.40
CA PRO A 115 -33.71 -3.21 14.84
C PRO A 115 -32.38 -2.57 15.26
N THR A 116 -32.44 -1.29 15.61
CA THR A 116 -31.45 -0.66 16.49
C THR A 116 -31.53 -1.30 17.87
N SER A 117 -30.42 -1.90 18.29
CA SER A 117 -30.15 -2.22 19.69
C SER A 117 -30.39 -0.98 20.56
N ARG A 118 -31.06 -1.21 21.68
CA ARG A 118 -31.36 -0.18 22.68
C ARG A 118 -30.09 0.56 23.09
N GLY A 119 -30.17 1.89 23.11
CA GLY A 119 -29.11 2.78 23.55
C GLY A 119 -28.64 2.48 24.98
N VAL A 120 -27.61 1.66 25.07
CA VAL A 120 -26.60 1.72 26.12
C VAL A 120 -25.42 2.41 25.44
N LYS A 121 -25.05 3.62 25.85
CA LYS A 121 -23.71 4.13 25.56
C LYS A 121 -22.76 3.19 26.29
N VAL A 122 -22.23 2.18 25.58
CA VAL A 122 -21.16 1.34 26.12
C VAL A 122 -20.01 2.29 26.37
N VAL A 123 -19.75 2.59 27.65
CA VAL A 123 -18.55 3.32 28.04
C VAL A 123 -17.42 2.32 27.86
N VAL A 124 -16.79 2.38 26.69
CA VAL A 124 -15.66 1.51 26.35
C VAL A 124 -14.55 1.79 27.37
N ASP A 125 -14.05 0.74 28.02
CA ASP A 125 -12.97 0.86 29.00
C ASP A 125 -11.73 1.48 28.33
N PRO A 126 -11.28 2.68 28.75
CA PRO A 126 -10.16 3.36 28.13
C PRO A 126 -8.87 2.55 28.22
N ALA A 127 -8.72 1.66 29.21
CA ALA A 127 -7.59 0.76 29.31
C ALA A 127 -7.56 -0.25 28.15
N LYS A 128 -8.72 -0.82 27.77
CA LYS A 128 -8.84 -1.76 26.65
C LYS A 128 -8.53 -1.09 25.33
N VAL A 129 -9.02 0.14 25.13
CA VAL A 129 -8.68 0.95 23.95
C VAL A 129 -7.17 1.15 23.87
N ALA A 130 -6.52 1.59 24.95
CA ALA A 130 -5.06 1.81 24.96
C ALA A 130 -4.27 0.53 24.63
N VAL A 131 -4.70 -0.63 25.14
CA VAL A 131 -4.07 -1.92 24.81
C VAL A 131 -4.29 -2.29 23.34
N LEU A 132 -5.52 -2.20 22.83
CA LEU A 132 -5.82 -2.47 21.42
C LEU A 132 -5.07 -1.52 20.47
N THR A 133 -4.94 -0.24 20.82
CA THR A 133 -4.13 0.72 20.08
C THR A 133 -2.66 0.30 20.04
N THR A 134 -2.13 -0.25 21.13
CA THR A 134 -0.76 -0.79 21.17
C THR A 134 -0.61 -1.98 20.25
N VAL A 135 -1.53 -2.96 20.34
CA VAL A 135 -1.53 -4.16 19.49
C VAL A 135 -1.69 -3.81 18.01
N TYR A 136 -2.53 -2.81 17.71
CA TYR A 136 -2.72 -2.29 16.37
C TYR A 136 -1.42 -1.69 15.81
N CYS A 137 -0.75 -0.83 16.57
CA CYS A 137 0.56 -0.27 16.21
C CYS A 137 1.58 -1.38 15.97
N MET A 138 1.62 -2.38 16.85
CA MET A 138 2.53 -3.50 16.70
C MET A 138 2.28 -4.26 15.41
N ALA A 139 1.02 -4.56 15.07
CA ALA A 139 0.69 -5.23 13.83
C ALA A 139 1.08 -4.39 12.60
N LYS A 140 0.82 -3.07 12.63
CA LYS A 140 1.22 -2.15 11.56
C LYS A 140 2.72 -2.10 11.31
N GLU A 141 3.50 -2.04 12.39
CA GLU A 141 4.96 -1.88 12.36
C GLU A 141 5.71 -3.22 12.41
N ASP A 142 5.02 -4.34 12.18
CA ASP A 142 5.58 -5.69 12.16
C ASP A 142 6.26 -6.15 13.47
N VAL A 143 5.89 -5.56 14.60
CA VAL A 143 6.49 -5.82 15.92
C VAL A 143 6.04 -7.19 16.47
N PRO A 144 6.99 -8.05 16.91
CA PRO A 144 6.68 -9.36 17.50
C PRO A 144 5.78 -9.29 18.74
N VAL A 145 4.90 -10.28 18.90
CA VAL A 145 3.87 -10.35 19.97
C VAL A 145 4.48 -10.36 21.38
N ASP A 146 5.65 -10.99 21.55
CA ASP A 146 6.38 -11.07 22.82
C ASP A 146 6.85 -9.69 23.32
N ARG A 147 6.90 -8.68 22.45
CA ARG A 147 7.25 -7.30 22.82
C ARG A 147 6.09 -6.48 23.39
N CYS A 148 4.86 -6.99 23.35
CA CYS A 148 3.68 -6.22 23.76
C CYS A 148 3.74 -5.78 25.24
N SER A 149 4.24 -6.64 26.13
CA SER A 149 4.37 -6.35 27.57
C SER A 149 5.31 -5.18 27.81
N ALA A 150 6.50 -5.21 27.20
CA ALA A 150 7.49 -4.15 27.31
C ALA A 150 6.97 -2.81 26.77
N LEU A 151 6.17 -2.83 25.69
CA LEU A 151 5.56 -1.62 25.13
C LEU A 151 4.47 -1.03 26.05
N LEU A 152 3.66 -1.88 26.68
CA LEU A 152 2.67 -1.43 27.65
C LEU A 152 3.32 -0.89 28.94
N GLU A 153 4.41 -1.51 29.40
CA GLU A 153 5.23 -0.99 30.50
C GLU A 153 5.82 0.38 30.17
N LEU A 154 6.35 0.56 28.94
CA LEU A 154 6.85 1.85 28.46
C LEU A 154 5.74 2.92 28.46
N GLN A 155 4.53 2.59 28.02
CA GLN A 155 3.41 3.54 28.04
C GLN A 155 2.99 3.92 29.46
N ARG A 156 3.01 2.97 30.41
CA ARG A 156 2.77 3.25 31.84
C ARG A 156 3.86 4.16 32.40
N PHE A 157 5.12 3.91 32.08
CA PHE A 157 6.25 4.76 32.46
C PHE A 157 6.08 6.19 31.93
N ASN A 158 5.58 6.32 30.69
CA ASN A 158 5.22 7.60 30.06
C ASN A 158 3.88 8.19 30.56
N LEU A 159 3.35 7.70 31.68
CA LEU A 159 2.17 8.22 32.38
C LEU A 159 0.86 8.17 31.57
N CYS A 160 0.70 7.16 30.70
CA CYS A 160 -0.56 6.90 30.00
C CYS A 160 -1.69 6.64 31.01
N GLN A 161 -2.54 7.64 31.24
CA GLN A 161 -3.57 7.63 32.29
C GLN A 161 -4.53 6.44 32.19
N ALA A 162 -4.83 5.99 30.97
CA ALA A 162 -5.69 4.85 30.72
C ALA A 162 -5.11 3.52 31.27
N LEU A 163 -3.79 3.41 31.40
CA LEU A 163 -3.09 2.20 31.83
C LEU A 163 -2.58 2.25 33.28
N LEU A 164 -2.68 3.40 33.96
CA LEU A 164 -2.18 3.61 35.32
C LEU A 164 -3.14 3.11 36.43
N GLY A 165 -4.44 3.00 36.13
CA GLY A 165 -5.47 2.57 37.08
C GLY A 165 -5.77 1.06 37.06
N THR A 166 -5.11 0.28 36.20
CA THR A 166 -5.35 -1.16 36.08
C THR A 166 -4.39 -1.92 36.98
N GLU A 167 -4.92 -2.74 37.89
CA GLU A 167 -4.10 -3.68 38.67
C GLU A 167 -3.41 -4.68 37.73
N HIS A 168 -2.17 -5.07 38.07
CA HIS A 168 -1.12 -5.54 37.16
C HIS A 168 -1.38 -6.88 36.41
N GLY A 169 -2.59 -7.46 36.41
CA GLY A 169 -2.76 -8.88 36.10
C GLY A 169 -3.76 -9.26 35.00
N ASP A 170 -4.94 -8.65 34.93
CA ASP A 170 -6.08 -9.44 34.42
C ASP A 170 -6.41 -9.27 32.93
N TYR A 171 -5.79 -8.31 32.23
CA TYR A 171 -6.07 -8.07 30.81
C TYR A 171 -5.07 -8.69 29.83
N TYR A 172 -3.97 -9.27 30.30
CA TYR A 172 -2.80 -9.52 29.45
C TYR A 172 -2.28 -10.96 29.52
N SER A 173 -2.33 -11.64 28.37
CA SER A 173 -1.51 -12.82 28.07
C SER A 173 -1.20 -12.83 26.57
N PRO A 174 -0.11 -13.49 26.10
CA PRO A 174 0.18 -13.60 24.67
C PRO A 174 -0.98 -14.20 23.85
N LYS A 175 -1.79 -15.08 24.44
CA LYS A 175 -3.03 -15.59 23.83
C LYS A 175 -4.04 -14.46 23.57
N ARG A 176 -4.19 -13.53 24.52
CA ARG A 176 -5.08 -12.37 24.36
C ARG A 176 -4.62 -11.39 23.29
N VAL A 177 -3.31 -11.31 22.98
CA VAL A 177 -2.84 -10.45 21.88
C VAL A 177 -3.32 -10.98 20.52
N ARG A 178 -3.34 -12.30 20.33
CA ARG A 178 -3.93 -12.90 19.11
C ARG A 178 -5.43 -12.60 19.04
N ASP A 179 -6.17 -12.78 20.15
CA ASP A 179 -7.60 -12.45 20.20
C ASP A 179 -7.88 -10.98 19.88
N MET A 180 -7.01 -10.07 20.37
CA MET A 180 -7.06 -8.64 20.05
C MET A 180 -6.79 -8.38 18.56
N GLN A 181 -5.81 -9.05 17.96
CA GLN A 181 -5.56 -8.96 16.51
C GLN A 181 -6.76 -9.46 15.70
N VAL A 182 -7.38 -10.57 16.12
CA VAL A 182 -8.60 -11.10 15.51
C VAL A 182 -9.73 -10.06 15.60
N ALA A 183 -9.97 -9.49 16.77
CA ALA A 183 -11.02 -8.49 16.97
C ALA A 183 -10.83 -7.24 16.10
N ILE A 184 -9.59 -6.73 16.02
CA ILE A 184 -9.24 -5.60 15.14
C ILE A 184 -9.44 -5.99 13.67
N ALA A 185 -8.97 -7.17 13.25
CA ALA A 185 -9.12 -7.64 11.88
C ALA A 185 -10.59 -7.84 11.50
N SER A 186 -11.45 -8.25 12.44
CA SER A 186 -12.91 -8.38 12.24
C SER A 186 -13.59 -7.04 11.98
N VAL A 187 -13.16 -5.96 12.62
CA VAL A 187 -13.61 -4.59 12.28
C VAL A 187 -13.25 -4.27 10.83
N LEU A 188 -11.97 -4.43 10.45
CA LEU A 188 -11.50 -4.16 9.08
C LEU A 188 -12.17 -5.06 8.03
N HIS A 189 -12.48 -6.30 8.39
CA HIS A 189 -13.17 -7.25 7.52
C HIS A 189 -14.64 -6.83 7.32
N THR A 190 -15.33 -6.42 8.37
CA THR A 190 -16.72 -5.94 8.28
C THR A 190 -16.81 -4.68 7.41
N GLU A 191 -15.89 -3.73 7.60
CA GLU A 191 -15.79 -2.54 6.75
C GLU A 191 -15.49 -2.91 5.29
N ALA A 192 -14.59 -3.88 5.05
CA ALA A 192 -14.29 -4.39 3.72
C ALA A 192 -15.54 -4.99 3.05
N CYS A 193 -16.31 -5.82 3.76
CA CYS A 193 -17.55 -6.40 3.25
C CYS A 193 -18.56 -5.32 2.89
N GLN A 194 -18.75 -4.31 3.75
CA GLN A 194 -19.67 -3.19 3.46
C GLN A 194 -19.23 -2.41 2.22
N ARG A 195 -17.93 -2.09 2.11
CA ARG A 195 -17.36 -1.34 0.99
C ARG A 195 -17.48 -2.09 -0.33
N LEU A 196 -17.10 -3.36 -0.35
CA LEU A 196 -17.16 -4.22 -1.54
C LEU A 196 -18.60 -4.48 -1.98
N LYS A 197 -19.51 -4.71 -1.03
CA LYS A 197 -20.93 -4.87 -1.31
C LYS A 197 -21.56 -3.60 -1.90
N ALA A 198 -21.19 -2.42 -1.40
CA ALA A 198 -21.68 -1.13 -1.89
C ALA A 198 -21.11 -0.76 -3.27
N SER A 199 -19.90 -1.22 -3.59
CA SER A 199 -19.25 -0.92 -4.86
C SER A 199 -20.09 -1.39 -6.07
N PRO A 200 -20.23 -0.57 -7.12
CA PRO A 200 -20.92 -0.99 -8.35
C PRO A 200 -20.11 -2.04 -9.12
N TYR A 201 -18.78 -1.88 -9.14
CA TYR A 201 -17.84 -2.79 -9.81
C TYR A 201 -16.64 -3.09 -8.92
N VAL A 202 -16.02 -4.24 -9.13
CA VAL A 202 -14.85 -4.70 -8.37
C VAL A 202 -13.79 -5.21 -9.34
N GLY A 203 -12.52 -4.87 -9.07
CA GLY A 203 -11.37 -5.54 -9.68
C GLY A 203 -10.77 -6.54 -8.69
N LEU A 204 -10.39 -7.72 -9.18
CA LEU A 204 -9.71 -8.75 -8.40
C LEU A 204 -8.22 -8.77 -8.74
N VAL A 205 -7.38 -8.89 -7.73
CA VAL A 205 -5.93 -8.98 -7.85
C VAL A 205 -5.45 -10.26 -7.18
N LEU A 206 -4.76 -11.10 -7.95
CA LEU A 206 -4.19 -12.35 -7.50
C LEU A 206 -2.66 -12.24 -7.45
N ASP A 207 -2.09 -12.15 -6.26
CA ASP A 207 -0.64 -12.12 -6.10
C ASP A 207 -0.11 -13.47 -5.61
N GLU A 208 0.70 -14.14 -6.43
CA GLU A 208 1.32 -15.42 -6.06
C GLU A 208 2.45 -15.20 -5.04
N THR A 209 2.38 -15.97 -3.95
CA THR A 209 3.47 -16.09 -2.99
C THR A 209 4.07 -17.49 -3.11
N ARG A 210 5.40 -17.53 -3.30
CA ARG A 210 6.17 -18.77 -3.19
C ARG A 210 6.68 -18.87 -1.77
N ASP A 211 5.92 -19.54 -0.92
CA ASP A 211 6.29 -19.74 0.48
C ASP A 211 7.30 -20.90 0.63
N TRP A 212 7.31 -21.85 -0.31
CA TRP A 212 8.26 -22.96 -0.42
C TRP A 212 8.21 -23.54 -1.86
N PRO A 213 9.19 -24.35 -2.33
CA PRO A 213 9.12 -25.00 -3.65
C PRO A 213 7.85 -25.85 -3.91
N GLU A 214 7.12 -26.21 -2.85
CA GLU A 214 6.00 -27.16 -2.87
C GLU A 214 4.65 -26.56 -2.45
N SER A 215 4.58 -25.29 -2.01
CA SER A 215 3.33 -24.66 -1.54
C SER A 215 3.07 -23.33 -2.25
N HIS A 216 1.97 -23.29 -3.00
CA HIS A 216 1.51 -22.10 -3.73
C HIS A 216 0.36 -21.45 -2.97
N SER A 217 0.64 -20.33 -2.31
CA SER A 217 -0.40 -19.49 -1.71
C SER A 217 -0.66 -18.28 -2.61
N LEU A 218 -1.91 -17.82 -2.59
CA LEU A 218 -2.36 -16.61 -3.27
C LEU A 218 -2.79 -15.58 -2.25
N ALA A 219 -2.20 -14.40 -2.36
CA ALA A 219 -2.71 -13.21 -1.72
C ALA A 219 -3.78 -12.57 -2.60
N LEU A 220 -4.95 -12.32 -2.01
CA LEU A 220 -6.09 -11.76 -2.72
C LEU A 220 -6.30 -10.31 -2.32
N PHE A 221 -6.44 -9.44 -3.31
CA PHE A 221 -6.86 -8.04 -3.11
C PHE A 221 -8.03 -7.71 -4.02
N ALA A 222 -8.84 -6.74 -3.61
CA ALA A 222 -9.91 -6.20 -4.41
C ALA A 222 -9.81 -4.67 -4.51
N THR A 223 -10.00 -4.15 -5.71
CA THR A 223 -10.24 -2.73 -5.96
C THR A 223 -11.73 -2.45 -6.04
N SER A 224 -12.19 -1.40 -5.37
CA SER A 224 -13.60 -1.01 -5.32
C SER A 224 -13.75 0.50 -5.38
N VAL A 225 -14.95 0.97 -5.72
CA VAL A 225 -15.27 2.39 -5.87
C VAL A 225 -16.41 2.71 -4.91
N SER A 226 -16.20 3.67 -4.03
CA SER A 226 -17.25 4.11 -3.12
C SER A 226 -18.32 4.91 -3.89
N PRO A 227 -19.60 4.51 -3.85
CA PRO A 227 -20.66 5.26 -4.52
C PRO A 227 -20.96 6.60 -3.83
N CYS A 228 -20.50 6.80 -2.59
CA CYS A 228 -20.79 8.01 -1.82
C CYS A 228 -19.92 9.20 -2.23
N ASP A 229 -18.66 8.96 -2.58
CA ASP A 229 -17.66 9.97 -2.90
C ASP A 229 -16.89 9.70 -4.20
N GLY A 230 -17.14 8.56 -4.86
CA GLY A 230 -16.49 8.14 -6.10
C GLY A 230 -15.02 7.74 -5.93
N GLN A 231 -14.52 7.57 -4.70
CA GLN A 231 -13.11 7.28 -4.48
C GLN A 231 -12.80 5.79 -4.67
N PRO A 232 -11.74 5.44 -5.45
CA PRO A 232 -11.28 4.07 -5.54
C PRO A 232 -10.47 3.68 -4.30
N THR A 233 -10.62 2.44 -3.86
CA THR A 233 -9.87 1.88 -2.73
C THR A 233 -9.42 0.46 -3.05
N THR A 234 -8.26 0.06 -2.52
CA THR A 234 -7.76 -1.32 -2.57
C THR A 234 -7.94 -1.95 -1.20
N THR A 235 -8.37 -3.21 -1.13
CA THR A 235 -8.62 -3.96 0.11
C THR A 235 -7.97 -5.33 0.03
N PHE A 236 -7.24 -5.75 1.06
CA PHE A 236 -6.74 -7.11 1.21
C PHE A 236 -7.87 -8.04 1.68
N LEU A 237 -8.08 -9.14 0.95
CA LEU A 237 -9.14 -10.11 1.23
C LEU A 237 -8.65 -11.27 2.11
N GLY A 238 -7.37 -11.63 2.00
CA GLY A 238 -6.76 -12.75 2.74
C GLY A 238 -5.77 -13.52 1.88
N SER A 239 -5.20 -14.59 2.45
CA SER A 239 -4.36 -15.54 1.72
C SER A 239 -5.09 -16.87 1.58
N VAL A 240 -4.84 -17.58 0.48
CA VAL A 240 -5.51 -18.83 0.14
C VAL A 240 -4.51 -19.79 -0.48
N GLU A 241 -4.45 -21.02 0.03
CA GLU A 241 -3.70 -22.09 -0.62
C GLU A 241 -4.45 -22.58 -1.87
N LEU A 242 -3.75 -22.56 -3.00
CA LEU A 242 -4.32 -23.02 -4.26
C LEU A 242 -4.41 -24.55 -4.28
N GLN A 243 -5.62 -25.07 -4.42
CA GLN A 243 -5.84 -26.45 -4.85
C GLN A 243 -5.50 -26.54 -6.35
N GLU A 244 -4.60 -27.44 -6.74
CA GLU A 244 -4.28 -27.67 -8.16
C GLU A 244 -5.50 -28.27 -8.90
N GLY A 245 -6.05 -27.57 -9.91
CA GLY A 245 -7.10 -28.10 -10.79
C GLY A 245 -8.21 -27.12 -11.18
N GLU A 246 -9.35 -27.64 -11.66
CA GLU A 246 -10.51 -26.87 -12.15
C GLU A 246 -11.30 -26.12 -11.05
N GLY A 247 -10.97 -26.33 -9.76
CA GLY A 247 -11.70 -25.74 -8.63
C GLY A 247 -11.31 -24.32 -8.25
N THR A 248 -10.18 -23.78 -8.76
CA THR A 248 -9.65 -22.48 -8.34
C THR A 248 -10.61 -21.32 -8.62
N ALA A 249 -11.23 -21.29 -9.81
CA ALA A 249 -12.17 -20.22 -10.15
C ALA A 249 -13.41 -20.22 -9.25
N GLY A 250 -13.92 -21.41 -8.89
CA GLY A 250 -15.04 -21.57 -7.95
C GLY A 250 -14.68 -21.03 -6.56
N GLN A 251 -13.53 -21.42 -6.03
CA GLN A 251 -13.03 -20.95 -4.73
C GLN A 251 -12.90 -19.41 -4.70
N LEU A 252 -12.39 -18.79 -5.76
CA LEU A 252 -12.29 -17.33 -5.85
C LEU A 252 -13.67 -16.66 -5.86
N LEU A 253 -14.66 -17.25 -6.54
CA LEU A 253 -16.03 -16.75 -6.55
C LEU A 253 -16.70 -16.90 -5.18
N ASP A 254 -16.47 -18.00 -4.47
CA ASP A 254 -16.99 -18.23 -3.11
C ASP A 254 -16.43 -17.19 -2.13
N ILE A 255 -15.14 -16.86 -2.24
CA ILE A 255 -14.51 -15.79 -1.45
C ILE A 255 -15.15 -14.45 -1.77
N LEU A 256 -15.29 -14.09 -3.06
CA LEU A 256 -15.95 -12.84 -3.45
C LEU A 256 -17.39 -12.77 -2.92
N GLN A 257 -18.12 -13.89 -2.94
CA GLN A 257 -19.46 -13.99 -2.40
C GLN A 257 -19.49 -13.81 -0.87
N ALA A 258 -18.51 -14.32 -0.14
CA ALA A 258 -18.37 -14.11 1.30
C ALA A 258 -18.18 -12.61 1.64
N PHE A 259 -17.51 -11.85 0.75
CA PHE A 259 -17.41 -10.39 0.85
C PHE A 259 -18.64 -9.64 0.28
N GLY A 260 -19.69 -10.35 -0.13
CA GLY A 260 -20.92 -9.77 -0.67
C GLY A 260 -20.80 -9.25 -2.10
N VAL A 261 -19.80 -9.72 -2.86
CA VAL A 261 -19.59 -9.37 -4.27
C VAL A 261 -20.20 -10.44 -5.17
N SER A 262 -21.15 -10.04 -6.04
CA SER A 262 -21.71 -10.93 -7.05
C SER A 262 -20.80 -11.00 -8.29
N ALA A 263 -20.83 -12.13 -9.00
CA ALA A 263 -20.06 -12.33 -10.24
C ALA A 263 -20.32 -11.25 -11.31
N SER A 264 -21.52 -10.68 -11.34
CA SER A 264 -21.90 -9.57 -12.23
C SER A 264 -21.16 -8.26 -11.96
N LYS A 265 -20.57 -8.08 -10.78
CA LYS A 265 -19.81 -6.88 -10.40
C LYS A 265 -18.32 -7.00 -10.71
N LEU A 266 -17.81 -8.21 -10.95
CA LEU A 266 -16.39 -8.41 -11.24
C LEU A 266 -16.07 -7.91 -12.66
N ALA A 267 -15.34 -6.80 -12.72
CA ALA A 267 -15.03 -6.10 -13.97
C ALA A 267 -13.58 -6.27 -14.42
N TRP A 268 -12.66 -6.50 -13.48
CA TRP A 268 -11.24 -6.59 -13.79
C TRP A 268 -10.56 -7.75 -13.08
N LEU A 269 -9.58 -8.34 -13.75
CA LEU A 269 -8.65 -9.31 -13.18
C LEU A 269 -7.21 -8.89 -13.45
N SER A 270 -6.45 -8.68 -12.40
CA SER A 270 -4.98 -8.54 -12.42
C SER A 270 -4.36 -9.71 -11.68
N SER A 271 -3.20 -10.19 -12.13
CA SER A 271 -2.57 -11.33 -11.49
C SER A 271 -1.06 -11.34 -11.75
N SER A 272 -0.28 -11.82 -10.78
CA SER A 272 1.15 -12.15 -10.94
C SER A 272 1.39 -13.65 -11.22
N LEU A 273 0.33 -14.45 -11.34
CA LEU A 273 0.43 -15.88 -11.65
C LEU A 273 1.10 -16.12 -13.02
N PRO A 274 1.88 -17.21 -13.18
CA PRO A 274 2.43 -17.63 -14.45
C PRO A 274 1.32 -17.83 -15.50
N SER A 275 1.61 -17.46 -16.75
CA SER A 275 0.65 -17.52 -17.87
C SER A 275 -0.04 -18.88 -18.01
N GLY A 276 0.64 -19.99 -17.70
CA GLY A 276 0.06 -21.33 -17.75
C GLY A 276 -1.13 -21.54 -16.81
N ARG A 277 -1.00 -21.11 -15.55
CA ARG A 277 -2.06 -21.23 -14.52
C ARG A 277 -3.17 -20.20 -14.73
N LEU A 278 -2.83 -18.99 -15.14
CA LEU A 278 -3.87 -18.02 -15.44
C LEU A 278 -4.72 -18.44 -16.65
N ARG A 279 -4.14 -19.13 -17.64
CA ARG A 279 -4.86 -19.62 -18.81
C ARG A 279 -5.98 -20.61 -18.45
N SER A 280 -5.94 -21.26 -17.28
CA SER A 280 -7.07 -22.06 -16.78
C SER A 280 -8.08 -21.21 -16.02
N VAL A 281 -7.62 -20.35 -15.08
CA VAL A 281 -8.51 -19.58 -14.18
C VAL A 281 -9.26 -18.46 -14.90
N GLY A 282 -8.59 -17.69 -15.77
CA GLY A 282 -9.15 -16.51 -16.43
C GLY A 282 -10.40 -16.82 -17.27
N PRO A 283 -10.34 -17.79 -18.21
CA PRO A 283 -11.51 -18.18 -18.99
C PRO A 283 -12.69 -18.70 -18.16
N GLN A 284 -12.41 -19.46 -17.08
CA GLN A 284 -13.44 -19.96 -16.18
C GLN A 284 -14.16 -18.84 -15.43
N LEU A 285 -13.40 -17.86 -14.89
CA LEU A 285 -13.99 -16.68 -14.26
C LEU A 285 -14.79 -15.85 -15.27
N ARG A 286 -14.28 -15.68 -16.50
CA ARG A 286 -14.98 -14.95 -17.56
C ARG A 286 -16.30 -15.59 -17.97
N ALA A 287 -16.40 -16.92 -17.91
CA ALA A 287 -17.65 -17.62 -18.20
C ALA A 287 -18.77 -17.24 -17.22
N THR A 288 -18.42 -16.95 -15.97
CA THR A 288 -19.37 -16.57 -14.91
C THR A 288 -19.50 -15.05 -14.75
N CYS A 289 -18.46 -14.29 -15.11
CA CYS A 289 -18.36 -12.83 -14.91
C CYS A 289 -18.38 -12.11 -16.27
N PRO A 290 -19.56 -11.68 -16.76
CA PRO A 290 -19.72 -11.18 -18.14
C PRO A 290 -19.05 -9.84 -18.41
N LEU A 291 -18.67 -9.09 -17.37
CA LEU A 291 -17.98 -7.79 -17.49
C LEU A 291 -16.45 -7.92 -17.36
N MET A 292 -15.93 -9.11 -17.06
CA MET A 292 -14.54 -9.25 -16.66
C MET A 292 -13.57 -9.06 -17.83
N ALA A 293 -12.72 -8.05 -17.71
CA ALA A 293 -11.54 -7.83 -18.54
C ALA A 293 -10.25 -8.16 -17.76
N GLU A 294 -9.20 -8.52 -18.50
CA GLU A 294 -7.92 -8.96 -17.93
C GLU A 294 -6.82 -7.94 -18.23
N LEU A 295 -6.23 -7.36 -17.18
CA LEU A 295 -5.10 -6.43 -17.30
C LEU A 295 -4.18 -6.64 -16.10
N HIS A 296 -2.94 -7.04 -16.37
CA HIS A 296 -2.09 -7.61 -15.33
C HIS A 296 -0.89 -6.73 -15.06
N CYS A 297 -1.15 -5.69 -14.29
CA CYS A 297 -0.22 -4.61 -14.01
C CYS A 297 0.75 -4.91 -12.85
N LEU A 298 0.70 -6.11 -12.26
CA LEU A 298 1.55 -6.46 -11.12
C LEU A 298 3.01 -6.70 -11.56
N PRO A 299 4.00 -6.15 -10.81
CA PRO A 299 5.41 -6.44 -11.03
C PRO A 299 5.70 -7.94 -10.88
N GLY A 300 6.56 -8.46 -11.76
CA GLY A 300 6.98 -9.86 -11.79
C GLY A 300 6.34 -10.71 -12.89
N ARG A 301 5.26 -10.23 -13.53
CA ARG A 301 4.58 -11.00 -14.59
C ARG A 301 5.17 -10.82 -15.99
N THR A 302 5.65 -9.62 -16.30
CA THR A 302 6.38 -9.35 -17.55
C THR A 302 7.76 -9.99 -17.55
N ASP A 303 8.14 -10.64 -16.45
CA ASP A 303 9.42 -11.30 -16.31
C ASP A 303 9.43 -12.48 -17.30
N PRO A 304 10.52 -12.62 -18.08
CA PRO A 304 10.61 -13.70 -19.04
C PRO A 304 10.51 -15.04 -18.31
N GLU A 305 9.81 -15.99 -18.92
CA GLU A 305 10.03 -17.40 -18.62
C GLU A 305 11.54 -17.65 -18.76
N PRO A 306 12.22 -18.07 -17.68
CA PRO A 306 13.67 -17.98 -17.59
C PRO A 306 14.31 -18.92 -18.61
N PRO A 307 15.11 -18.44 -19.57
CA PRO A 307 16.03 -19.34 -20.25
C PRO A 307 16.95 -19.98 -19.20
N ALA A 308 17.46 -21.19 -19.44
CA ALA A 308 18.26 -21.92 -18.45
C ALA A 308 19.45 -21.12 -17.88
N TYR A 309 20.00 -20.19 -18.66
CA TYR A 309 21.10 -19.32 -18.24
C TYR A 309 20.67 -18.19 -17.29
N LEU A 310 19.40 -17.79 -17.28
CA LEU A 310 18.92 -16.68 -16.45
C LEU A 310 19.12 -16.96 -14.96
N GLY A 311 18.72 -18.13 -14.48
CA GLY A 311 18.93 -18.50 -13.08
C GLY A 311 20.40 -18.54 -12.68
N GLN A 312 21.30 -18.86 -13.61
CA GLN A 312 22.75 -18.80 -13.37
C GLN A 312 23.22 -17.35 -13.23
N TYR A 313 22.76 -16.46 -14.11
CA TYR A 313 23.07 -15.03 -14.05
C TYR A 313 22.61 -14.40 -12.74
N GLU A 314 21.38 -14.68 -12.31
CA GLU A 314 20.81 -14.19 -11.05
C GLU A 314 21.60 -14.69 -9.83
N SER A 315 21.99 -15.97 -9.84
CA SER A 315 22.83 -16.53 -8.77
C SER A 315 24.21 -15.86 -8.69
N ILE A 316 24.81 -15.50 -9.83
CA ILE A 316 26.08 -14.76 -9.86
C ILE A 316 25.90 -13.36 -9.26
N LEU A 317 24.82 -12.65 -9.64
CA LEU A 317 24.52 -11.33 -9.08
C LEU A 317 24.27 -11.39 -7.56
N ASP A 318 23.43 -12.31 -7.08
CA ASP A 318 23.16 -12.48 -5.65
C ASP A 318 24.46 -12.73 -4.87
N ALA A 319 25.31 -13.64 -5.35
CA ALA A 319 26.60 -13.92 -4.72
C ALA A 319 27.54 -12.69 -4.74
N LEU A 320 27.57 -11.94 -5.85
CA LEU A 320 28.36 -10.71 -5.98
C LEU A 320 27.92 -9.64 -4.97
N PHE A 321 26.62 -9.39 -4.87
CA PHE A 321 26.09 -8.38 -3.96
C PHE A 321 26.18 -8.81 -2.50
N ARG A 322 26.03 -10.10 -2.15
CA ARG A 322 26.29 -10.58 -0.79
C ARG A 322 27.76 -10.38 -0.39
N LEU A 323 28.70 -10.57 -1.31
CA LEU A 323 30.12 -10.35 -1.05
C LEU A 323 30.43 -8.87 -0.74
N HIS A 324 29.81 -7.93 -1.47
CA HIS A 324 30.05 -6.48 -1.33
C HIS A 324 29.03 -5.74 -0.44
N GLY A 325 27.99 -6.43 0.05
CA GLY A 325 26.92 -5.86 0.86
C GLY A 325 27.14 -5.95 2.38
N GLY A 326 28.13 -6.71 2.83
CA GLY A 326 28.41 -6.92 4.26
C GLY A 326 29.06 -5.71 4.95
N PRO A 327 28.83 -5.50 6.25
CA PRO A 327 29.33 -4.35 7.02
C PRO A 327 30.86 -4.28 7.14
N SER A 328 31.58 -5.36 6.84
CA SER A 328 33.04 -5.48 6.89
C SER A 328 33.71 -5.51 5.50
N SER A 329 32.95 -5.34 4.41
CA SER A 329 33.48 -5.42 3.05
C SER A 329 33.94 -4.04 2.55
N HIS A 330 35.07 -4.00 1.82
CA HIS A 330 35.42 -2.84 0.98
C HIS A 330 34.43 -2.80 -0.18
N SER A 331 33.24 -2.26 0.07
CA SER A 331 32.17 -2.20 -0.93
C SER A 331 32.58 -1.29 -2.07
N VAL A 332 32.39 -1.74 -3.30
CA VAL A 332 32.42 -0.86 -4.48
C VAL A 332 31.23 0.10 -4.34
N PRO A 333 31.45 1.42 -4.15
CA PRO A 333 30.36 2.37 -3.85
C PRO A 333 29.23 2.35 -4.87
N GLU A 334 29.56 2.12 -6.15
CA GLU A 334 28.63 2.02 -7.27
C GLU A 334 27.68 0.82 -7.11
N LEU A 335 28.18 -0.33 -6.66
CA LEU A 335 27.35 -1.53 -6.41
C LEU A 335 26.42 -1.32 -5.22
N ARG A 336 26.88 -0.62 -4.16
CA ARG A 336 26.01 -0.29 -3.02
C ARG A 336 24.91 0.68 -3.43
N ALA A 337 25.25 1.75 -4.15
CA ALA A 337 24.27 2.74 -4.63
C ALA A 337 23.23 2.11 -5.55
N ALA A 338 23.61 1.13 -6.38
CA ALA A 338 22.69 0.41 -7.26
C ALA A 338 21.69 -0.47 -6.50
N LEU A 339 22.11 -1.10 -5.40
CA LEU A 339 21.21 -1.86 -4.52
C LEU A 339 20.17 -0.95 -3.85
N ASP A 340 20.63 0.20 -3.35
CA ASP A 340 19.76 1.19 -2.71
C ASP A 340 18.73 1.72 -3.72
N LEU A 341 19.16 2.03 -4.94
CA LEU A 341 18.29 2.51 -6.02
C LEU A 341 17.30 1.45 -6.51
N ALA A 342 17.71 0.17 -6.53
CA ALA A 342 16.85 -0.95 -6.90
C ALA A 342 15.97 -1.45 -5.74
N ALA A 343 16.11 -0.87 -4.54
CA ALA A 343 15.45 -1.29 -3.29
C ALA A 343 15.61 -2.80 -2.99
N ILE A 344 16.77 -3.38 -3.34
CA ILE A 344 17.04 -4.80 -3.14
C ILE A 344 17.58 -5.03 -1.73
N ASP A 345 16.82 -5.77 -0.93
CA ASP A 345 17.25 -6.20 0.39
C ASP A 345 18.04 -7.52 0.32
N LEU A 346 19.33 -7.46 0.67
CA LEU A 346 20.22 -8.62 0.71
C LEU A 346 20.06 -9.49 1.96
N ALA A 347 19.30 -9.02 2.97
CA ALA A 347 19.09 -9.75 4.22
C ALA A 347 18.28 -11.06 4.03
N GLY A 348 17.69 -11.29 2.86
CA GLY A 348 17.04 -12.56 2.51
C GLY A 348 16.84 -12.72 0.99
N PRO A 349 16.53 -13.93 0.48
CA PRO A 349 16.32 -14.16 -0.94
C PRO A 349 14.96 -13.63 -1.42
N ARG A 350 14.83 -12.32 -1.66
CA ARG A 350 13.60 -11.74 -2.21
C ARG A 350 13.57 -11.88 -3.74
N PRO A 351 12.45 -12.34 -4.35
CA PRO A 351 12.26 -12.22 -5.78
C PRO A 351 12.25 -10.74 -6.18
N VAL A 352 13.24 -10.30 -6.97
CA VAL A 352 13.34 -8.93 -7.46
C VAL A 352 12.66 -8.86 -8.82
N PRO A 353 11.61 -8.03 -9.01
CA PRO A 353 11.00 -7.85 -10.31
C PRO A 353 12.04 -7.38 -11.33
N TRP A 354 12.05 -8.01 -12.49
CA TRP A 354 13.07 -7.75 -13.50
C TRP A 354 13.11 -6.31 -14.01
N ALA A 355 11.97 -5.63 -14.02
CA ALA A 355 11.87 -4.21 -14.33
C ALA A 355 12.72 -3.32 -13.40
N SER A 356 13.07 -3.81 -12.20
CA SER A 356 13.87 -3.12 -11.20
C SER A 356 15.37 -3.45 -11.28
N LEU A 357 15.79 -4.37 -12.15
CA LEU A 357 17.19 -4.81 -12.24
C LEU A 357 18.08 -3.93 -13.11
N LEU A 358 17.53 -2.98 -13.89
CA LEU A 358 18.38 -2.15 -14.77
C LEU A 358 19.52 -1.44 -14.01
N PRO A 359 19.29 -0.75 -12.88
CA PRO A 359 20.36 -0.07 -12.16
C PRO A 359 21.47 -1.02 -11.69
N VAL A 360 21.08 -2.25 -11.33
CA VAL A 360 21.98 -3.32 -10.89
C VAL A 360 22.88 -3.75 -12.04
N VAL A 361 22.28 -4.02 -13.20
CA VAL A 361 22.99 -4.43 -14.42
C VAL A 361 23.92 -3.31 -14.92
N GLU A 362 23.46 -2.05 -14.89
CA GLU A 362 24.28 -0.88 -15.24
C GLU A 362 25.50 -0.75 -14.34
N ALA A 363 25.32 -0.85 -13.02
CA ALA A 363 26.42 -0.75 -12.07
C ALA A 363 27.43 -1.89 -12.23
N VAL A 364 26.96 -3.12 -12.48
CA VAL A 364 27.85 -4.26 -12.76
C VAL A 364 28.63 -4.04 -14.04
N ALA A 365 27.98 -3.58 -15.11
CA ALA A 365 28.65 -3.33 -16.40
C ALA A 365 29.70 -2.21 -16.33
N GLU A 366 29.42 -1.13 -15.60
CA GLU A 366 30.35 -0.02 -15.39
C GLU A 366 31.52 -0.43 -14.49
N ALA A 367 31.25 -1.15 -13.39
CA ALA A 367 32.28 -1.58 -12.45
C ALA A 367 33.13 -2.76 -12.98
N TRP A 368 32.64 -3.52 -13.97
CA TRP A 368 33.23 -4.79 -14.43
C TRP A 368 34.75 -4.74 -14.67
N PRO A 369 35.33 -3.74 -15.38
CA PRO A 369 36.78 -3.72 -15.67
C PRO A 369 37.65 -3.61 -14.41
N GLY A 370 37.17 -2.94 -13.35
CA GLY A 370 37.88 -2.83 -12.07
C GLY A 370 37.51 -3.94 -11.09
N LEU A 371 36.30 -4.46 -11.20
CA LEU A 371 35.75 -5.50 -10.32
C LEU A 371 36.47 -6.84 -10.52
N VAL A 372 36.68 -7.26 -11.77
CA VAL A 372 37.31 -8.57 -12.06
C VAL A 372 38.74 -8.67 -11.48
N PRO A 373 39.68 -7.72 -11.76
CA PRO A 373 41.02 -7.79 -11.18
C PRO A 373 41.02 -7.75 -9.65
N THR A 374 40.10 -6.99 -9.06
CA THR A 374 39.96 -6.90 -7.59
C THR A 374 39.54 -8.24 -6.99
N LEU A 375 38.58 -8.93 -7.61
CA LEU A 375 38.14 -10.26 -7.19
C LEU A 375 39.25 -11.32 -7.40
N GLU A 376 40.02 -11.22 -8.49
CA GLU A 376 41.17 -12.09 -8.74
C GLU A 376 42.26 -11.93 -7.68
N ALA A 377 42.59 -10.69 -7.29
CA ALA A 377 43.53 -10.43 -6.20
C ALA A 377 43.01 -10.97 -4.85
N ALA A 378 41.69 -10.87 -4.62
CA ALA A 378 41.04 -11.40 -3.42
C ALA A 378 40.84 -12.93 -3.43
N ALA A 379 41.01 -13.60 -4.58
CA ALA A 379 40.78 -15.03 -4.73
C ALA A 379 41.69 -15.88 -3.83
N LEU A 380 42.89 -15.38 -3.51
CA LEU A 380 43.82 -16.03 -2.57
C LEU A 380 43.28 -16.11 -1.14
N ALA A 381 42.43 -15.14 -0.75
CA ALA A 381 41.86 -15.03 0.59
C ALA A 381 40.40 -15.53 0.67
N SER A 382 39.69 -15.55 -0.46
CA SER A 382 38.28 -15.95 -0.52
C SER A 382 38.00 -16.82 -1.75
N PRO A 383 37.64 -18.11 -1.58
CA PRO A 383 37.28 -18.97 -2.71
C PRO A 383 36.03 -18.48 -3.44
N VAL A 384 35.13 -17.78 -2.73
CA VAL A 384 33.93 -17.14 -3.31
C VAL A 384 34.33 -15.98 -4.26
N ALA A 385 35.35 -15.19 -3.89
CA ALA A 385 35.86 -14.15 -4.79
C ALA A 385 36.49 -14.77 -6.05
N GLY A 386 37.22 -15.87 -5.90
CA GLY A 386 37.79 -16.61 -7.04
C GLY A 386 36.73 -17.20 -7.97
N SER A 387 35.66 -17.81 -7.44
CA SER A 387 34.57 -18.34 -8.26
C SER A 387 33.81 -17.24 -8.98
N LEU A 388 33.56 -16.10 -8.31
CA LEU A 388 32.94 -14.92 -8.92
C LEU A 388 33.83 -14.33 -10.03
N ALA A 389 35.13 -14.19 -9.82
CA ALA A 389 36.04 -13.71 -10.86
C ALA A 389 35.97 -14.58 -12.13
N LEU A 390 35.98 -15.92 -11.98
CA LEU A 390 35.84 -16.84 -13.10
C LEU A 390 34.48 -16.74 -13.79
N ALA A 391 33.39 -16.52 -13.03
CA ALA A 391 32.05 -16.36 -13.57
C ALA A 391 31.91 -15.05 -14.35
N LEU A 392 32.41 -13.94 -13.81
CA LEU A 392 32.37 -12.61 -14.44
C LEU A 392 33.23 -12.52 -15.70
N ARG A 393 34.25 -13.39 -15.83
CA ARG A 393 35.10 -13.52 -17.03
C ARG A 393 34.47 -14.37 -18.13
N GLN A 394 33.39 -15.11 -17.86
CA GLN A 394 32.73 -15.90 -18.91
C GLN A 394 32.18 -14.98 -20.00
N PHE A 395 32.49 -15.28 -21.25
CA PHE A 395 31.94 -14.57 -22.41
C PHE A 395 30.41 -14.42 -22.32
N THR A 396 29.72 -15.51 -21.98
CA THR A 396 28.25 -15.52 -21.87
C THR A 396 27.74 -14.56 -20.80
N PHE A 397 28.46 -14.36 -19.69
CA PHE A 397 28.05 -13.44 -18.64
C PHE A 397 28.10 -11.99 -19.11
N VAL A 398 29.22 -11.60 -19.73
CA VAL A 398 29.43 -10.23 -20.24
C VAL A 398 28.46 -9.94 -21.39
N ALA A 399 28.33 -10.89 -22.32
CA ALA A 399 27.41 -10.77 -23.45
C ALA A 399 25.95 -10.68 -23.00
N PHE A 400 25.54 -11.51 -22.04
CA PHE A 400 24.19 -11.46 -21.49
C PHE A 400 23.95 -10.16 -20.72
N THR A 401 24.94 -9.65 -19.97
CA THR A 401 24.86 -8.32 -19.34
C THR A 401 24.56 -7.22 -20.37
N HIS A 402 25.25 -7.21 -21.51
CA HIS A 402 24.98 -6.25 -22.59
C HIS A 402 23.60 -6.45 -23.24
N LEU A 403 23.13 -7.69 -23.38
CA LEU A 403 21.77 -7.98 -23.82
C LEU A 403 20.71 -7.41 -22.86
N LEU A 404 20.93 -7.52 -21.54
CA LEU A 404 20.04 -6.93 -20.53
C LEU A 404 20.00 -5.41 -20.61
N LEU A 405 21.15 -4.78 -20.81
CA LEU A 405 21.25 -3.31 -20.99
C LEU A 405 20.47 -2.82 -22.21
N ASP A 406 20.29 -3.64 -23.25
CA ASP A 406 19.45 -3.31 -24.40
C ASP A 406 17.95 -3.56 -24.11
N ALA A 407 17.60 -4.66 -23.44
CA ALA A 407 16.22 -5.10 -23.28
C ALA A 407 15.47 -4.42 -22.11
N LEU A 408 16.09 -4.33 -20.93
CA LEU A 408 15.45 -3.86 -19.69
C LEU A 408 14.93 -2.40 -19.75
N PRO A 409 15.59 -1.42 -20.41
CA PRO A 409 15.10 -0.04 -20.45
C PRO A 409 13.69 0.11 -21.02
N SER A 410 13.29 -0.78 -21.93
CA SER A 410 11.96 -0.74 -22.55
C SER A 410 10.87 -1.16 -21.57
N VAL A 411 11.16 -2.12 -20.69
CA VAL A 411 10.21 -2.66 -19.68
C VAL A 411 10.19 -1.79 -18.42
N GLN A 412 11.34 -1.23 -18.03
CA GLN A 412 11.40 -0.34 -16.86
C GLN A 412 10.53 0.91 -17.02
N LYS A 413 10.55 1.55 -18.21
CA LYS A 413 9.69 2.70 -18.51
C LYS A 413 8.21 2.41 -18.27
N LEU A 414 7.76 1.21 -18.64
CA LEU A 414 6.39 0.76 -18.43
C LEU A 414 6.08 0.60 -16.94
N SER A 415 6.99 -0.02 -16.18
CA SER A 415 6.82 -0.22 -14.73
C SER A 415 6.74 1.13 -13.99
N LEU A 416 7.60 2.09 -14.34
CA LEU A 416 7.62 3.42 -13.71
C LEU A 416 6.30 4.19 -13.91
N VAL A 417 5.69 4.10 -15.08
CA VAL A 417 4.38 4.76 -15.33
C VAL A 417 3.29 4.15 -14.46
N MET A 418 3.33 2.85 -14.21
CA MET A 418 2.34 2.15 -13.38
C MET A 418 2.54 2.38 -11.88
N GLN A 419 3.74 2.79 -11.47
CA GLN A 419 4.10 3.11 -10.08
C GLN A 419 3.70 4.53 -9.66
N ALA A 420 3.23 5.38 -10.58
CA ALA A 420 2.71 6.70 -10.21
C ALA A 420 1.46 6.56 -9.31
N GLU A 421 1.26 7.52 -8.39
CA GLU A 421 0.03 7.60 -7.59
C GLU A 421 -1.22 7.65 -8.47
N GLU A 422 -1.11 8.33 -9.61
CA GLU A 422 -2.10 8.39 -10.67
C GLU A 422 -1.44 8.05 -12.01
N PRO A 423 -1.47 6.78 -12.45
CA PRO A 423 -0.88 6.40 -13.73
C PRO A 423 -1.64 7.07 -14.87
N ASP A 424 -0.91 7.70 -15.82
CA ASP A 424 -1.51 8.15 -17.07
C ASP A 424 -1.81 6.94 -17.95
N LEU A 425 -2.99 6.36 -17.75
CA LEU A 425 -3.48 5.18 -18.45
C LEU A 425 -3.46 5.33 -19.98
N ALA A 426 -3.48 6.56 -20.48
CA ALA A 426 -3.43 6.84 -21.89
C ALA A 426 -2.04 6.62 -22.51
N LEU A 427 -0.98 6.61 -21.70
CA LEU A 427 0.38 6.25 -22.11
C LEU A 427 0.59 4.74 -22.13
N LEU A 428 -0.27 3.96 -21.47
CA LEU A 428 -0.07 2.53 -21.29
C LEU A 428 0.03 1.79 -22.63
N GLN A 429 -0.98 1.95 -23.50
CA GLN A 429 -0.99 1.28 -24.81
C GLN A 429 0.21 1.70 -25.69
N PRO A 430 0.51 3.01 -25.88
CA PRO A 430 1.70 3.43 -26.62
C PRO A 430 3.01 2.83 -26.07
N LEU A 431 3.17 2.77 -24.75
CA LEU A 431 4.39 2.24 -24.12
C LEU A 431 4.52 0.73 -24.30
N VAL A 432 3.43 -0.02 -24.14
CA VAL A 432 3.43 -1.47 -24.40
C VAL A 432 3.78 -1.75 -25.86
N MET A 433 3.18 -1.02 -26.80
CA MET A 433 3.47 -1.17 -28.23
C MET A 433 4.92 -0.80 -28.55
N ALA A 434 5.44 0.28 -27.98
CA ALA A 434 6.84 0.69 -28.15
C ALA A 434 7.82 -0.33 -27.57
N ALA A 435 7.54 -0.88 -26.38
CA ALA A 435 8.36 -1.92 -25.76
C ALA A 435 8.35 -3.21 -26.59
N ALA A 436 7.18 -3.66 -27.05
CA ALA A 436 7.06 -4.82 -27.93
C ALA A 436 7.83 -4.63 -29.26
N ALA A 437 7.71 -3.45 -29.87
CA ALA A 437 8.42 -3.11 -31.10
C ALA A 437 9.95 -3.05 -30.88
N SER A 438 10.42 -2.49 -29.76
CA SER A 438 11.83 -2.46 -29.39
C SER A 438 12.40 -3.88 -29.24
N LEU A 439 11.74 -4.75 -28.48
CA LEU A 439 12.15 -6.14 -28.32
C LEU A 439 12.17 -6.89 -29.66
N GLN A 440 11.19 -6.63 -30.54
CA GLN A 440 11.15 -7.20 -31.89
C GLN A 440 12.31 -6.71 -32.77
N ALA A 441 12.64 -5.42 -32.72
CA ALA A 441 13.75 -4.85 -33.46
C ALA A 441 15.09 -5.46 -33.00
N GLN A 442 15.28 -5.59 -31.68
CA GLN A 442 16.45 -6.24 -31.08
C GLN A 442 16.55 -7.72 -31.46
N ARG A 443 15.41 -8.41 -31.63
CA ARG A 443 15.37 -9.80 -32.07
C ARG A 443 15.84 -9.98 -33.52
N GLY A 444 15.57 -9.00 -34.39
CA GLY A 444 15.91 -9.05 -35.81
C GLY A 444 17.30 -8.51 -36.13
N ALA A 445 17.65 -7.33 -35.60
CA ALA A 445 18.90 -6.65 -35.89
C ALA A 445 19.96 -6.84 -34.78
N GLY A 446 19.58 -7.16 -33.55
CA GLY A 446 20.43 -7.07 -32.36
C GLY A 446 20.26 -5.72 -31.64
N GLY A 447 20.64 -5.69 -30.35
CA GLY A 447 20.68 -4.47 -29.55
C GLY A 447 22.01 -3.71 -29.71
N ALA A 448 21.99 -2.39 -29.49
CA ALA A 448 23.13 -1.52 -29.75
C ALA A 448 24.32 -1.82 -28.81
N ARG A 449 24.06 -2.06 -27.52
CA ARG A 449 25.09 -2.37 -26.53
C ARG A 449 25.75 -3.72 -26.83
N LEU A 450 24.93 -4.73 -27.12
CA LEU A 450 25.44 -6.06 -27.45
C LEU A 450 26.24 -6.06 -28.77
N GLN A 451 25.75 -5.38 -29.80
CA GLN A 451 26.48 -5.28 -31.08
C GLN A 451 27.82 -4.57 -30.92
N SER A 452 27.85 -3.45 -30.19
CA SER A 452 29.09 -2.72 -29.92
C SER A 452 30.11 -3.60 -29.20
N PHE A 453 29.68 -4.39 -28.21
CA PHE A 453 30.51 -5.35 -27.52
C PHE A 453 31.08 -6.41 -28.49
N LEU A 454 30.24 -7.06 -29.29
CA LEU A 454 30.68 -8.08 -30.24
C LEU A 454 31.63 -7.51 -31.32
N GLN A 455 31.41 -6.27 -31.75
CA GLN A 455 32.28 -5.59 -32.71
C GLN A 455 33.65 -5.26 -32.11
N GLU A 456 33.69 -4.80 -30.86
CA GLU A 456 34.94 -4.56 -30.13
C GLU A 456 35.76 -5.86 -30.00
N LEU A 457 35.11 -6.97 -29.67
CA LEU A 457 35.77 -8.29 -29.64
C LEU A 457 36.32 -8.71 -31.00
N ALA A 458 35.57 -8.48 -32.08
CA ALA A 458 36.01 -8.84 -33.43
C ALA A 458 37.17 -7.96 -33.94
N SER A 459 37.26 -6.71 -33.46
CA SER A 459 38.36 -5.79 -33.79
C SER A 459 39.62 -6.00 -32.95
N SER A 460 39.48 -6.69 -31.81
CA SER A 460 40.57 -7.07 -30.92
C SER A 460 41.26 -8.30 -31.53
N ASP A 461 42.37 -8.08 -32.25
CA ASP A 461 43.08 -9.11 -33.03
C ASP A 461 43.27 -10.41 -32.20
N PRO A 462 42.61 -11.52 -32.56
CA PRO A 462 42.89 -12.80 -31.92
C PRO A 462 44.27 -13.22 -32.44
N ASP A 463 45.28 -13.26 -31.56
CA ASP A 463 46.47 -14.06 -31.77
C ASP A 463 45.98 -15.47 -32.13
N THR A 464 45.97 -15.76 -33.43
CA THR A 464 45.15 -16.83 -34.04
C THR A 464 45.69 -18.20 -33.64
N SER A 465 46.85 -18.24 -32.99
CA SER A 465 47.47 -19.40 -32.39
C SER A 465 47.12 -19.64 -30.91
N SER A 466 46.54 -18.66 -30.20
CA SER A 466 46.37 -18.73 -28.73
C SER A 466 44.92 -18.75 -28.26
N GLY A 467 43.92 -18.41 -29.09
CA GLY A 467 42.50 -18.47 -28.70
C GLY A 467 42.11 -17.56 -27.52
N ARG A 468 42.96 -16.59 -27.17
CA ARG A 468 42.71 -15.65 -26.06
C ARG A 468 42.02 -14.41 -26.58
N CYS A 469 40.87 -14.10 -25.99
CA CYS A 469 40.06 -12.93 -26.34
C CYS A 469 40.09 -11.96 -25.15
N THR A 470 40.37 -10.69 -25.40
CA THR A 470 40.41 -9.66 -24.34
C THR A 470 39.34 -8.61 -24.58
N TYR A 471 38.73 -8.12 -23.51
CA TYR A 471 37.75 -7.04 -23.52
C TYR A 471 38.07 -6.07 -22.38
N ARG A 472 38.24 -4.79 -22.70
CA ARG A 472 38.59 -3.73 -21.73
C ARG A 472 39.73 -4.11 -20.77
N GLY A 473 40.75 -4.81 -21.27
CA GLY A 473 41.93 -5.22 -20.51
C GLY A 473 41.78 -6.51 -19.68
N VAL A 474 40.64 -7.20 -19.77
CA VAL A 474 40.38 -8.48 -19.09
C VAL A 474 40.25 -9.60 -20.11
N GLU A 475 40.91 -10.73 -19.87
CA GLU A 475 40.82 -11.93 -20.71
C GLU A 475 39.51 -12.69 -20.47
N LEU A 476 38.69 -12.83 -21.52
CA LEU A 476 37.43 -13.55 -21.50
C LEU A 476 37.64 -15.06 -21.64
N LEU A 477 36.86 -15.81 -20.85
CA LEU A 477 36.82 -17.27 -20.88
C LEU A 477 35.64 -17.77 -21.72
N GLY A 478 35.82 -18.89 -22.41
CA GLY A 478 34.74 -19.56 -23.15
C GLY A 478 34.34 -18.87 -24.47
N TYR A 479 35.09 -17.86 -24.93
CA TYR A 479 34.87 -17.26 -26.24
C TYR A 479 35.20 -18.24 -27.37
N SER A 480 34.24 -18.47 -28.26
CA SER A 480 34.38 -19.30 -29.46
C SER A 480 33.23 -19.00 -30.42
N GLU A 481 33.35 -19.40 -31.70
CA GLU A 481 32.22 -19.30 -32.63
C GLU A 481 30.97 -20.04 -32.14
N ALA A 482 31.15 -21.19 -31.49
CA ALA A 482 30.06 -21.95 -30.90
C ALA A 482 29.36 -21.18 -29.78
N ALA A 483 30.13 -20.48 -28.92
CA ALA A 483 29.58 -19.63 -27.86
C ALA A 483 28.80 -18.43 -28.43
N VAL A 484 29.28 -17.82 -29.52
CA VAL A 484 28.55 -16.74 -30.22
C VAL A 484 27.22 -17.25 -30.80
N ARG A 485 27.20 -18.45 -31.40
CA ARG A 485 25.94 -19.07 -31.86
C ARG A 485 25.00 -19.43 -30.71
N GLY A 486 25.54 -19.92 -29.60
CA GLY A 486 24.77 -20.19 -28.39
C GLY A 486 24.13 -18.93 -27.79
N LEU A 487 24.87 -17.81 -27.79
CA LEU A 487 24.36 -16.50 -27.38
C LEU A 487 23.23 -16.02 -28.29
N GLU A 488 23.32 -16.24 -29.60
CA GLU A 488 22.24 -15.89 -30.54
C GLU A 488 20.94 -16.65 -30.26
N GLN A 489 21.04 -17.94 -29.92
CA GLN A 489 19.90 -18.74 -29.49
C GLN A 489 19.33 -18.26 -28.15
N LEU A 490 20.20 -17.95 -27.18
CA LEU A 490 19.81 -17.41 -25.88
C LEU A 490 19.13 -16.05 -26.03
N ARG A 491 19.66 -15.15 -26.86
CA ARG A 491 19.05 -13.86 -27.19
C ARG A 491 17.66 -14.05 -27.77
N GLY A 492 17.53 -14.99 -28.72
CA GLY A 492 16.26 -15.30 -29.36
C GLY A 492 15.20 -15.74 -28.34
N SER A 493 15.49 -16.79 -27.57
CA SER A 493 14.56 -17.33 -26.58
C SER A 493 14.19 -16.31 -25.51
N PHE A 494 15.17 -15.53 -25.06
CA PHE A 494 15.01 -14.48 -24.07
C PHE A 494 14.08 -13.35 -24.53
N LEU A 495 14.35 -12.74 -25.69
CA LEU A 495 13.54 -11.63 -26.21
C LEU A 495 12.13 -12.10 -26.60
N ASP A 496 12.01 -13.31 -27.13
CA ASP A 496 10.70 -13.92 -27.42
C ASP A 496 9.89 -14.16 -26.14
N SER A 497 10.56 -14.60 -25.06
CA SER A 497 9.96 -14.78 -23.74
C SER A 497 9.47 -13.46 -23.13
N MET A 498 10.31 -12.41 -23.12
CA MET A 498 9.92 -11.08 -22.63
C MET A 498 8.73 -10.50 -23.43
N ARG A 499 8.76 -10.63 -24.76
CA ARG A 499 7.68 -10.16 -25.63
C ARG A 499 6.37 -10.89 -25.37
N LYS A 500 6.44 -12.21 -25.18
CA LYS A 500 5.28 -13.03 -24.81
C LYS A 500 4.73 -12.63 -23.43
N GLY A 501 5.60 -12.46 -22.43
CA GLY A 501 5.21 -11.99 -21.09
C GLY A 501 4.53 -10.63 -21.13
N LEU A 502 5.01 -9.71 -21.97
CA LEU A 502 4.37 -8.41 -22.19
C LEU A 502 2.97 -8.54 -22.83
N GLN A 503 2.83 -9.37 -23.86
CA GLN A 503 1.54 -9.61 -24.53
C GLN A 503 0.52 -10.30 -23.60
N ASP A 504 0.97 -11.27 -22.81
CA ASP A 504 0.16 -11.98 -21.83
C ASP A 504 -0.25 -11.07 -20.65
N SER A 505 0.57 -10.08 -20.30
CA SER A 505 0.28 -9.12 -19.22
C SER A 505 -0.69 -8.02 -19.66
N TYR A 506 -0.61 -7.64 -20.94
CA TYR A 506 -1.39 -6.55 -21.53
C TYR A 506 -2.14 -7.02 -22.78
N PRO A 507 -3.25 -7.78 -22.62
CA PRO A 507 -4.04 -8.23 -23.75
C PRO A 507 -4.56 -7.05 -24.58
N GLY A 508 -4.46 -7.16 -25.92
CA GLY A 508 -4.87 -6.10 -26.85
C GLY A 508 -6.26 -5.52 -26.58
N PRO A 509 -7.33 -6.34 -26.43
CA PRO A 509 -8.66 -5.83 -26.15
C PRO A 509 -8.76 -5.01 -24.85
N SER A 510 -8.00 -5.38 -23.82
CA SER A 510 -7.95 -4.65 -22.56
C SER A 510 -7.19 -3.34 -22.69
N LEU A 511 -6.08 -3.33 -23.44
CA LEU A 511 -5.36 -2.09 -23.76
C LEU A 511 -6.22 -1.12 -24.55
N ASP A 512 -6.97 -1.61 -25.54
CA ASP A 512 -7.90 -0.79 -26.31
C ASP A 512 -9.01 -0.20 -25.42
N ALA A 513 -9.52 -0.98 -24.46
CA ALA A 513 -10.49 -0.49 -23.48
C ALA A 513 -9.90 0.60 -22.57
N VAL A 514 -8.68 0.40 -22.05
CA VAL A 514 -7.99 1.40 -21.21
C VAL A 514 -7.70 2.68 -21.99
N ALA A 515 -7.23 2.56 -23.24
CA ALA A 515 -7.03 3.71 -24.12
C ALA A 515 -8.35 4.43 -24.43
N ALA A 516 -9.45 3.68 -24.61
CA ALA A 516 -10.77 4.25 -24.82
C ALA A 516 -11.30 4.99 -23.58
N PHE A 517 -11.09 4.45 -22.37
CA PHE A 517 -11.39 5.17 -21.13
C PHE A 517 -10.63 6.49 -21.05
N ALA A 518 -9.34 6.48 -21.34
CA ALA A 518 -8.54 7.71 -21.36
C ALA A 518 -9.00 8.72 -22.42
N ALA A 519 -9.38 8.26 -23.62
CA ALA A 519 -9.85 9.15 -24.68
C ALA A 519 -11.14 9.91 -24.31
N ILE A 520 -12.00 9.29 -23.50
CA ILE A 520 -13.29 9.85 -23.06
C ILE A 520 -13.14 10.66 -21.78
N PHE A 521 -12.39 10.14 -20.80
CA PHE A 521 -12.33 10.70 -19.45
C PHE A 521 -11.10 11.55 -19.17
N ASP A 522 -10.24 11.83 -20.16
CA ASP A 522 -9.16 12.81 -20.02
C ASP A 522 -9.48 14.11 -20.79
N PRO A 523 -10.09 15.13 -20.14
CA PRO A 523 -10.42 16.40 -20.76
C PRO A 523 -9.19 17.15 -21.26
N ARG A 524 -7.99 16.84 -20.73
CA ARG A 524 -6.73 17.47 -21.17
C ARG A 524 -6.40 17.14 -22.62
N ARG A 525 -7.00 16.07 -23.15
CA ARG A 525 -6.84 15.59 -24.54
C ARG A 525 -7.97 16.03 -25.47
N TYR A 526 -8.96 16.79 -24.97
CA TYR A 526 -10.06 17.25 -25.80
C TYR A 526 -9.58 18.32 -26.79
N PRO A 527 -10.00 18.23 -28.06
CA PRO A 527 -9.75 19.29 -29.04
C PRO A 527 -10.31 20.63 -28.57
N GLN A 528 -9.61 21.71 -28.90
CA GLN A 528 -10.07 23.07 -28.58
C GLN A 528 -11.13 23.57 -29.56
N ALA A 529 -11.13 23.06 -30.80
CA ALA A 529 -12.12 23.38 -31.81
C ALA A 529 -13.45 22.64 -31.53
N PRO A 530 -14.60 23.33 -31.45
CA PRO A 530 -15.90 22.70 -31.20
C PRO A 530 -16.30 21.65 -32.24
N GLU A 531 -15.90 21.84 -33.50
CA GLU A 531 -16.19 20.92 -34.60
C GLU A 531 -15.44 19.59 -34.40
N GLU A 532 -14.17 19.65 -34.01
CA GLU A 532 -13.34 18.48 -33.71
C GLU A 532 -13.78 17.78 -32.43
N LEU A 533 -14.21 18.56 -31.43
CA LEU A 533 -14.79 18.03 -30.20
C LEU A 533 -16.03 17.19 -30.48
N GLY A 534 -16.82 17.53 -31.49
CA GLY A 534 -18.01 16.80 -31.93
C GLY A 534 -17.71 15.33 -32.29
N ALA A 535 -16.66 15.08 -33.07
CA ALA A 535 -16.27 13.73 -33.50
C ALA A 535 -15.31 13.01 -32.53
N HIS A 536 -14.68 13.75 -31.60
CA HIS A 536 -13.71 13.20 -30.65
C HIS A 536 -14.30 12.06 -29.81
N GLY A 537 -13.54 10.96 -29.68
CA GLY A 537 -13.86 9.84 -28.80
C GLY A 537 -15.02 8.94 -29.24
N GLU A 538 -15.65 9.14 -30.40
CA GLU A 538 -16.80 8.30 -30.81
C GLU A 538 -16.41 6.83 -31.01
N GLY A 539 -15.24 6.57 -31.61
CA GLY A 539 -14.72 5.21 -31.76
C GLY A 539 -14.45 4.54 -30.41
N ALA A 540 -13.84 5.30 -29.48
CA ALA A 540 -13.59 4.87 -28.12
C ALA A 540 -14.89 4.52 -27.38
N LEU A 541 -15.92 5.37 -27.49
CA LEU A 541 -17.21 5.11 -26.86
C LEU A 541 -17.85 3.83 -27.43
N ARG A 542 -17.88 3.66 -28.76
CA ARG A 542 -18.43 2.44 -29.38
C ARG A 542 -17.70 1.18 -28.92
N LEU A 543 -16.39 1.26 -28.69
CA LEU A 543 -15.58 0.16 -28.16
C LEU A 543 -16.00 -0.18 -26.73
N LEU A 544 -16.10 0.80 -25.84
CA LEU A 544 -16.52 0.58 -24.45
C LEU A 544 -17.96 0.07 -24.35
N LEU A 545 -18.89 0.63 -25.15
CA LEU A 545 -20.29 0.18 -25.17
C LEU A 545 -20.43 -1.27 -25.67
N ARG A 546 -19.48 -1.75 -26.47
CA ARG A 546 -19.42 -3.16 -26.88
C ARG A 546 -18.83 -4.04 -25.78
N GLY A 547 -17.70 -3.61 -25.18
CA GLY A 547 -16.99 -4.38 -24.15
C GLY A 547 -17.76 -4.51 -22.84
N PHE A 548 -18.48 -3.45 -22.45
CA PHE A 548 -19.21 -3.36 -21.18
C PHE A 548 -20.72 -3.25 -21.38
N ALA A 549 -21.26 -3.85 -22.46
CA ALA A 549 -22.69 -3.81 -22.79
C ALA A 549 -23.64 -4.16 -21.63
N PRO A 550 -23.34 -5.12 -20.71
CA PRO A 550 -24.21 -5.40 -19.56
C PRO A 550 -24.29 -4.26 -18.54
N ALA A 551 -23.33 -3.32 -18.53
CA ALA A 551 -23.25 -2.22 -17.59
C ALA A 551 -23.89 -0.91 -18.08
N VAL A 552 -24.19 -0.80 -19.39
CA VAL A 552 -24.53 0.47 -20.05
C VAL A 552 -25.65 0.33 -21.06
N VAL A 553 -26.43 1.39 -21.24
CA VAL A 553 -27.48 1.48 -22.27
C VAL A 553 -26.93 2.18 -23.50
N ARG A 554 -26.54 1.38 -24.51
CA ARG A 554 -25.86 1.86 -25.73
C ARG A 554 -26.53 3.06 -26.42
N GLN A 555 -27.86 3.04 -26.57
CA GLN A 555 -28.57 4.10 -27.28
C GLN A 555 -28.54 5.43 -26.52
N ARG A 556 -28.70 5.39 -25.19
CA ARG A 556 -28.66 6.56 -24.33
C ARG A 556 -27.26 7.18 -24.31
N ALA A 557 -26.23 6.36 -24.03
CA ALA A 557 -24.84 6.81 -24.06
C ALA A 557 -24.43 7.49 -25.38
N LEU A 558 -24.86 6.95 -26.54
CA LEU A 558 -24.58 7.55 -27.84
C LEU A 558 -25.31 8.88 -28.05
N GLY A 559 -26.56 8.99 -27.60
CA GLY A 559 -27.34 10.23 -27.67
C GLY A 559 -26.77 11.34 -26.78
N ASP A 560 -26.33 10.97 -25.57
CA ASP A 560 -25.87 11.92 -24.56
C ASP A 560 -24.42 12.38 -24.77
N PHE A 561 -23.63 11.66 -25.57
CA PHE A 561 -22.18 11.88 -25.66
C PHE A 561 -21.78 13.29 -26.12
N ALA A 562 -22.54 13.87 -27.05
CA ALA A 562 -22.28 15.23 -27.52
C ALA A 562 -22.49 16.27 -26.40
N LEU A 563 -23.54 16.09 -25.59
CA LEU A 563 -23.82 16.95 -24.44
C LEU A 563 -22.78 16.73 -23.33
N PHE A 564 -22.46 15.47 -23.02
CA PHE A 564 -21.43 15.09 -22.05
C PHE A 564 -20.12 15.81 -22.34
N LYS A 565 -19.61 15.74 -23.57
CA LYS A 565 -18.36 16.41 -23.96
C LYS A 565 -18.40 17.91 -23.76
N ARG A 566 -19.52 18.57 -24.08
CA ARG A 566 -19.70 20.02 -23.89
C ARG A 566 -19.69 20.40 -22.41
N VAL A 567 -20.39 19.63 -21.58
CA VAL A 567 -20.43 19.85 -20.12
C VAL A 567 -19.02 19.67 -19.55
N VAL A 568 -18.36 18.54 -19.83
CA VAL A 568 -16.99 18.27 -19.36
C VAL A 568 -16.01 19.35 -19.82
N PHE A 569 -16.09 19.78 -21.08
CA PHE A 569 -15.26 20.87 -21.61
C PHE A 569 -15.51 22.19 -20.86
N SER A 570 -16.76 22.49 -20.51
CA SER A 570 -17.14 23.72 -19.79
C SER A 570 -16.71 23.74 -18.31
N LEU A 571 -16.56 22.57 -17.68
CA LEU A 571 -16.11 22.44 -16.29
C LEU A 571 -14.61 22.76 -16.11
N GLY A 572 -13.88 23.01 -17.21
CA GLY A 572 -12.45 23.29 -17.20
C GLY A 572 -11.58 22.02 -17.12
N ARG A 573 -10.29 22.19 -16.87
CA ARG A 573 -9.32 21.08 -16.87
C ARG A 573 -9.36 20.27 -15.57
N LEU A 574 -10.40 19.48 -15.38
CA LEU A 574 -10.37 18.39 -14.40
C LEU A 574 -9.38 17.31 -14.85
N GLY A 575 -8.63 16.76 -13.89
CA GLY A 575 -7.85 15.55 -14.14
C GLY A 575 -8.77 14.35 -14.38
N PRO A 576 -8.30 13.31 -15.09
CA PRO A 576 -9.14 12.17 -15.45
C PRO A 576 -9.73 11.45 -14.24
N ARG A 577 -8.93 11.26 -13.18
CA ARG A 577 -9.41 10.65 -11.93
C ARG A 577 -10.50 11.50 -11.28
N ALA A 578 -10.30 12.81 -11.18
CA ALA A 578 -11.27 13.72 -10.58
C ALA A 578 -12.62 13.72 -11.31
N LEU A 579 -12.59 13.72 -12.65
CA LEU A 579 -13.81 13.59 -13.46
C LEU A 579 -14.50 12.25 -13.21
N CYS A 580 -13.76 11.15 -13.24
CA CYS A 580 -14.34 9.83 -12.97
C CYS A 580 -14.94 9.73 -11.56
N THR A 581 -14.28 10.30 -10.55
CA THR A 581 -14.76 10.32 -9.16
C THR A 581 -16.07 11.12 -9.05
N GLN A 582 -16.16 12.28 -9.71
CA GLN A 582 -17.42 13.04 -9.75
C GLN A 582 -18.54 12.29 -10.48
N LEU A 583 -18.24 11.54 -11.54
CA LEU A 583 -19.22 10.72 -12.25
C LEU A 583 -19.66 9.48 -11.45
N ALA A 584 -18.74 8.85 -10.71
CA ALA A 584 -19.02 7.66 -9.92
C ALA A 584 -19.77 7.97 -8.61
N CYS A 585 -19.70 9.20 -8.11
CA CYS A 585 -20.42 9.65 -6.93
C CYS A 585 -21.93 9.75 -7.20
N ALA A 586 -22.73 8.92 -6.52
CA ALA A 586 -24.18 8.84 -6.71
C ALA A 586 -24.94 10.14 -6.39
N HIS A 587 -24.33 11.03 -5.60
CA HIS A 587 -24.92 12.32 -5.21
C HIS A 587 -24.50 13.48 -6.15
N SER A 588 -23.77 13.18 -7.22
CA SER A 588 -23.27 14.18 -8.17
C SER A 588 -24.29 14.44 -9.28
N GLU A 589 -24.45 15.71 -9.67
CA GLU A 589 -25.28 16.08 -10.82
C GLU A 589 -24.82 15.39 -12.11
N LEU A 590 -23.50 15.18 -12.27
CA LEU A 590 -22.96 14.48 -13.43
C LEU A 590 -23.38 13.00 -13.48
N HIS A 591 -23.57 12.37 -12.32
CA HIS A 591 -24.03 11.00 -12.22
C HIS A 591 -25.47 10.87 -12.73
N GLU A 592 -26.35 11.77 -12.28
CA GLU A 592 -27.75 11.79 -12.67
C GLU A 592 -27.95 12.15 -14.15
N LEU A 593 -27.18 13.12 -14.65
CA LEU A 593 -27.25 13.57 -16.04
C LEU A 593 -26.69 12.55 -17.02
N PHE A 594 -25.67 11.78 -16.63
CA PHE A 594 -24.92 10.89 -17.53
C PHE A 594 -24.70 9.49 -16.93
N PRO A 595 -25.77 8.71 -16.65
CA PRO A 595 -25.67 7.46 -15.91
C PRO A 595 -24.81 6.37 -16.59
N ASP A 596 -24.77 6.33 -17.92
CA ASP A 596 -23.89 5.38 -18.64
C ASP A 596 -22.42 5.78 -18.53
N PHE A 597 -22.11 7.08 -18.51
CA PHE A 597 -20.76 7.58 -18.28
C PHE A 597 -20.35 7.42 -16.82
N ALA A 598 -21.28 7.51 -15.88
CA ALA A 598 -21.06 7.15 -14.48
C ALA A 598 -20.67 5.68 -14.31
N ALA A 599 -21.39 4.76 -14.98
CA ALA A 599 -21.04 3.34 -14.97
C ALA A 599 -19.65 3.09 -15.59
N LEU A 600 -19.36 3.70 -16.74
CA LEU A 600 -18.04 3.61 -17.38
C LEU A 600 -16.92 4.22 -16.52
N ALA A 601 -17.17 5.33 -15.83
CA ALA A 601 -16.23 5.95 -14.92
C ALA A 601 -15.94 5.05 -13.70
N ALA A 602 -16.97 4.42 -13.14
CA ALA A 602 -16.81 3.46 -12.04
C ALA A 602 -16.03 2.21 -12.50
N LEU A 603 -16.26 1.71 -13.73
CA LEU A 603 -15.46 0.65 -14.33
C LEU A 603 -13.99 1.06 -14.48
N ALA A 604 -13.72 2.29 -14.94
CA ALA A 604 -12.35 2.80 -15.08
C ALA A 604 -11.64 2.93 -13.72
N LEU A 605 -12.35 3.40 -12.68
CA LEU A 605 -11.81 3.54 -11.32
C LEU A 605 -11.62 2.20 -10.60
N ALA A 606 -12.40 1.18 -10.94
CA ALA A 606 -12.23 -0.18 -10.42
C ALA A 606 -11.02 -0.91 -11.02
N LEU A 607 -10.35 -0.35 -12.04
CA LEU A 607 -9.16 -0.93 -12.64
C LEU A 607 -8.04 -1.10 -11.58
N PRO A 608 -7.50 -2.31 -11.38
CA PRO A 608 -6.41 -2.56 -10.43
C PRO A 608 -5.07 -2.03 -10.94
N ALA A 609 -4.82 -0.74 -10.73
CA ALA A 609 -3.62 -0.03 -11.13
C ALA A 609 -3.24 1.09 -10.15
N GLY A 610 -1.97 1.53 -10.20
CA GLY A 610 -1.45 2.68 -9.45
C GLY A 610 -0.71 2.32 -8.16
N ALA A 611 0.02 3.30 -7.62
CA ALA A 611 0.88 3.14 -6.44
C ALA A 611 0.17 2.51 -5.24
N GLY A 612 -1.05 2.97 -4.91
CA GLY A 612 -1.76 2.48 -3.73
C GLY A 612 -2.07 0.97 -3.74
N LEU A 613 -2.22 0.35 -4.91
CA LEU A 613 -2.31 -1.11 -5.04
C LEU A 613 -0.93 -1.74 -4.84
N LEU A 614 0.08 -1.20 -5.51
CA LEU A 614 1.45 -1.74 -5.48
C LEU A 614 2.06 -1.67 -4.08
N ASP A 615 1.81 -0.60 -3.33
CA ASP A 615 2.26 -0.43 -1.95
C ASP A 615 1.65 -1.49 -1.03
N LYS A 616 0.34 -1.76 -1.18
CA LYS A 616 -0.34 -2.80 -0.40
C LYS A 616 0.16 -4.20 -0.74
N VAL A 617 0.34 -4.48 -2.04
CA VAL A 617 0.91 -5.76 -2.50
C VAL A 617 2.34 -5.92 -2.00
N GLY A 618 3.18 -4.89 -2.13
CA GLY A 618 4.55 -4.86 -1.63
C GLY A 618 4.61 -5.09 -0.12
N ARG A 619 3.82 -4.33 0.66
CA ARG A 619 3.73 -4.49 2.12
C ARG A 619 3.29 -5.88 2.53
N SER A 620 2.32 -6.45 1.81
CA SER A 620 1.83 -7.81 2.04
C SER A 620 2.92 -8.86 1.77
N ARG A 621 3.72 -8.70 0.71
CA ARG A 621 4.89 -9.54 0.40
C ARG A 621 5.95 -9.44 1.51
N GLU A 622 6.26 -8.22 1.99
CA GLU A 622 7.22 -8.01 3.08
C GLU A 622 6.84 -8.77 4.36
N LEU A 623 5.59 -8.62 4.81
CA LEU A 623 5.13 -9.17 6.10
C LEU A 623 5.08 -10.70 6.11
N ARG A 624 4.68 -11.30 5.00
CA ARG A 624 4.65 -12.77 4.87
C ARG A 624 6.05 -13.37 4.79
N TRP A 625 7.01 -12.62 4.25
CA TRP A 625 8.40 -13.05 4.14
C TRP A 625 9.11 -13.07 5.50
N TRP A 626 8.98 -12.00 6.31
CA TRP A 626 9.66 -11.88 7.61
C TRP A 626 9.08 -12.75 8.72
N GLY A 627 7.88 -13.31 8.54
CA GLY A 627 7.28 -14.27 9.47
C GLY A 627 8.03 -15.61 9.59
N GLN A 628 9.12 -15.82 8.84
CA GLN A 628 9.75 -17.13 8.66
C GLN A 628 11.19 -17.23 9.22
N SER A 629 11.82 -16.12 9.64
CA SER A 629 13.19 -16.15 10.18
C SER A 629 13.27 -16.31 11.71
N GLY A 630 12.14 -16.36 12.40
CA GLY A 630 12.04 -16.70 13.83
C GLY A 630 11.29 -18.02 14.00
N ALA A 631 11.68 -18.83 14.98
CA ALA A 631 11.09 -20.14 15.29
C ALA A 631 9.64 -20.08 15.83
N GLY A 632 8.78 -19.23 15.26
CA GLY A 632 7.36 -19.11 15.55
C GLY A 632 6.52 -19.46 14.33
N GLU A 633 5.32 -20.01 14.57
CA GLU A 633 4.25 -20.14 13.57
C GLU A 633 4.17 -18.88 12.69
N GLY A 634 4.02 -19.03 11.37
CA GLY A 634 3.93 -17.92 10.43
C GLY A 634 2.95 -16.83 10.90
N ARG A 635 3.22 -15.57 10.54
CA ARG A 635 2.35 -14.44 10.92
C ARG A 635 0.93 -14.69 10.37
N GLY A 636 -0.05 -14.83 11.26
CA GLY A 636 -1.44 -15.07 10.85
C GLY A 636 -2.00 -13.92 10.00
N GLY A 637 -2.92 -14.20 9.08
CA GLY A 637 -3.45 -13.22 8.12
C GLY A 637 -4.15 -12.03 8.76
N HIS A 638 -4.56 -12.12 10.04
CA HIS A 638 -5.03 -10.97 10.80
C HIS A 638 -3.98 -9.86 10.94
N VAL A 639 -2.71 -10.20 11.17
CA VAL A 639 -1.62 -9.21 11.26
C VAL A 639 -1.41 -8.53 9.91
N VAL A 640 -1.39 -9.33 8.83
CA VAL A 640 -1.26 -8.82 7.46
C VAL A 640 -2.44 -7.89 7.13
N LYS A 641 -3.67 -8.28 7.47
CA LYS A 641 -4.87 -7.46 7.29
C LYS A 641 -4.76 -6.12 8.01
N ILE A 642 -4.32 -6.10 9.27
CA ILE A 642 -4.15 -4.85 10.03
C ILE A 642 -3.06 -3.98 9.43
N ALA A 643 -1.93 -4.57 9.05
CA ALA A 643 -0.81 -3.82 8.52
C ALA A 643 -1.06 -3.23 7.13
N VAL A 644 -1.78 -3.97 6.27
CA VAL A 644 -2.06 -3.58 4.88
C VAL A 644 -3.29 -2.68 4.76
N ASP A 645 -4.36 -2.96 5.50
CA ASP A 645 -5.63 -2.24 5.37
C ASP A 645 -5.95 -1.31 6.53
N GLY A 646 -5.22 -1.40 7.64
CA GLY A 646 -5.45 -0.55 8.78
C GLY A 646 -5.32 0.94 8.41
N PRO A 647 -6.29 1.80 8.76
CA PRO A 647 -6.16 3.25 8.57
C PRO A 647 -5.16 3.89 9.56
N PRO A 648 -4.89 5.20 9.50
CA PRO A 648 -4.20 5.88 10.60
C PRO A 648 -4.86 5.64 11.96
N LEU A 649 -4.08 5.60 13.05
CA LEU A 649 -4.57 5.28 14.40
C LEU A 649 -5.82 6.08 14.82
N ARG A 650 -5.88 7.35 14.45
CA ARG A 650 -6.98 8.27 14.79
C ARG A 650 -8.29 7.99 14.06
N GLU A 651 -8.24 7.20 12.99
CA GLU A 651 -9.38 6.88 12.12
C GLU A 651 -9.97 5.50 12.42
N PHE A 652 -9.23 4.62 13.12
CA PHE A 652 -9.71 3.28 13.44
C PHE A 652 -10.70 3.27 14.61
N ASP A 653 -11.82 2.55 14.48
CA ASP A 653 -12.81 2.40 15.53
C ASP A 653 -12.40 1.32 16.55
N PHE A 654 -11.61 1.73 17.54
CA PHE A 654 -11.23 0.86 18.66
C PHE A 654 -12.41 0.48 19.57
N GLY A 655 -13.50 1.26 19.57
CA GLY A 655 -14.69 0.93 20.35
C GLY A 655 -15.33 -0.35 19.83
N LEU A 656 -15.54 -0.42 18.51
CA LEU A 656 -16.06 -1.61 17.87
C LEU A 656 -15.13 -2.83 18.03
N ALA A 657 -13.80 -2.61 18.00
CA ALA A 657 -12.85 -3.68 18.27
C ALA A 657 -12.95 -4.23 19.71
N VAL A 658 -13.25 -3.39 20.71
CA VAL A 658 -13.53 -3.88 22.07
C VAL A 658 -14.81 -4.73 22.09
N GLU A 659 -15.86 -4.31 21.39
CA GLU A 659 -17.11 -5.08 21.31
C GLU A 659 -16.89 -6.47 20.67
N PHE A 660 -16.10 -6.56 19.60
CA PHE A 660 -15.70 -7.84 19.01
C PHE A 660 -14.90 -8.72 19.97
N LEU A 661 -13.99 -8.11 20.74
CA LEU A 661 -13.16 -8.82 21.71
C LEU A 661 -13.99 -9.38 22.87
N GLU A 662 -14.99 -8.64 23.34
CA GLU A 662 -15.84 -9.03 24.47
C GLU A 662 -16.93 -10.02 24.08
N SER A 663 -17.44 -9.93 22.85
CA SER A 663 -18.50 -10.81 22.37
C SER A 663 -18.00 -12.21 21.99
N GLY A 664 -16.68 -12.40 21.80
CA GLY A 664 -16.11 -13.69 21.38
C GLY A 664 -16.39 -14.08 19.93
N TRP A 665 -16.81 -13.12 19.09
CA TRP A 665 -17.21 -13.36 17.69
C TRP A 665 -16.04 -13.67 16.75
N GLY A 666 -14.79 -13.66 17.24
CA GLY A 666 -13.58 -13.70 16.44
C GLY A 666 -13.28 -15.01 15.71
N GLU A 667 -13.62 -16.17 16.28
CA GLU A 667 -13.18 -17.46 15.72
C GLU A 667 -14.16 -18.04 14.68
N GLY A 668 -15.43 -17.64 14.67
CA GLY A 668 -16.46 -18.23 13.79
C GLY A 668 -16.63 -17.57 12.42
N PHE A 669 -16.23 -16.29 12.27
CA PHE A 669 -16.52 -15.50 11.07
C PHE A 669 -15.43 -15.51 9.99
N LEU A 670 -14.17 -15.77 10.37
CA LEU A 670 -13.02 -15.72 9.46
C LEU A 670 -12.48 -17.12 9.09
N ALA A 671 -12.87 -18.16 9.83
CA ALA A 671 -12.20 -19.46 9.80
C ALA A 671 -12.69 -20.45 8.72
N SER A 672 -13.61 -20.10 7.82
CA SER A 672 -14.08 -21.10 6.85
C SER A 672 -13.16 -21.26 5.64
N HIS A 673 -12.50 -20.21 5.12
CA HIS A 673 -11.71 -20.33 3.87
C HIS A 673 -10.52 -19.37 3.67
N LEU A 674 -10.19 -18.48 4.61
CA LEU A 674 -9.14 -17.45 4.47
C LEU A 674 -8.19 -17.49 5.66
N THR A 675 -6.87 -17.51 5.42
CA THR A 675 -5.84 -17.50 6.48
C THR A 675 -5.01 -16.23 6.54
#